data_AF-B6BDL9-F1
#
_entry.id   AF-B6BDL9-F1
#
_cell.length_a   1.000
_cell.length_b   1.000
_cell.length_c   1.000
_cell.angle_alpha   90.00
_cell.angle_beta   90.00
_cell.angle_gamma   90.00
#
_symmetry.space_group_name_H-M   'P 1'
#
loop_
_entity.id
_entity.type
_entity.pdbx_description
1 polymer ?
#
loop_
_entity_poly.entity_id
_entity_poly.type
_entity_poly.pdbx_seq_one_letter_code
_entity_poly.pdbx_strand_id
1 'polypeptide(L)'
;MTALPSRPLSPAAAALACAALLAAAPAQAAYETSERASAPETAIVIGIQDYDHVTDLTNTRNDARAVAEMLRSFGYTVFEGYDLDKRGFEALLRQAALNIRDGSQVFFYYAGHGIQLGRRNYLLTSDAELTGIHDLPFQSVTLDRVSAILGGKAGSQILMLDSCRDNPVPDAKLSAEVGAQLYEAREGFDVFRPPLNTLVAFSTSPGATALDGEPGGNSPYTASVVRHFPDRPEEDAMTVLAAIRGDVYSTTGNTQVPWESSTLMQKIYLRPADLSLNVAKAAPETAPASLDQLPDQLSVKIPLGRSLELAPEIRPYVRAGTTVTIVESPSSGVTSLQAGDGSALSLSYAPKLAELPARQDGGQVRKDRMVLRLAQAGAVRDVTVNLEMVARQCDLEAGDLLDLQGVGLYRYPNEIDLKAAEAACREAVQAAPDLGRLHYQLGRALQGQGRLTEAYDAFEKASDLGHVRAYNAVAYLHVTPNVDRETVPIPYDPDKAFALWDKGIEAGDPFSMHARGKRLLRKSSTPEEKQRGFDLLSRAVELGHTYSMNELGVFFLWSGDELAQPERGLSYLEASAGRGDIYGTANLGYVYRDGGAGKPIDKEKARALFAEAAQLGHPHAPAEIGRLIMGGDLPGRDAAEALEWYDMGLSRGDAWGGANGAWVALNRLADRVPAHAAAARAGKAMALNDPDARAAAQELLSAMPERDVAAGTQYILRQLGAGIAVDGQFGPASRKQLENHAREAGLPAIVPEDPVSRLRLAAQIHFAMNPIRQDLF
;
A
#
# COMPACT_ATOMS: atom_id res chain seq x y z
N MET A 1 -35.83 70.16 11.67
CA MET A 1 -36.57 70.23 10.39
C MET A 1 -36.13 69.02 9.60
N THR A 2 -36.92 68.07 9.15
CA THR A 2 -38.38 67.84 9.00
C THR A 2 -38.35 66.54 8.18
N ALA A 3 -39.06 65.44 8.40
CA ALA A 3 -40.16 64.96 9.22
C ALA A 3 -40.13 63.42 8.96
N LEU A 4 -40.62 62.47 9.75
CA LEU A 4 -41.25 62.36 11.05
C LEU A 4 -41.13 60.84 11.37
N PRO A 5 -40.89 60.43 12.62
CA PRO A 5 -41.06 59.07 13.09
C PRO A 5 -42.51 58.82 13.53
N SER A 6 -42.77 57.59 14.01
CA SER A 6 -43.97 57.13 14.76
C SER A 6 -45.17 56.75 13.87
N ARG A 7 -45.87 55.63 14.05
CA ARG A 7 -46.04 54.70 15.19
C ARG A 7 -46.80 53.43 14.68
N PRO A 8 -47.19 52.45 15.51
CA PRO A 8 -47.02 51.02 15.22
C PRO A 8 -48.34 50.30 14.88
N LEU A 9 -48.28 49.11 14.27
CA LEU A 9 -49.42 48.18 14.24
C LEU A 9 -48.97 46.71 14.36
N SER A 10 -49.69 46.07 15.28
CA SER A 10 -49.75 44.70 15.82
C SER A 10 -49.83 43.53 14.80
N PRO A 11 -49.86 42.27 15.28
CA PRO A 11 -49.35 41.06 14.63
C PRO A 11 -50.39 40.34 13.75
N ALA A 12 -50.13 40.20 12.45
CA ALA A 12 -50.89 39.25 11.61
C ALA A 12 -50.22 38.87 10.26
N ALA A 13 -48.93 39.17 10.04
CA ALA A 13 -48.31 38.93 8.73
C ALA A 13 -46.86 38.42 8.82
N ALA A 14 -46.58 37.50 9.75
CA ALA A 14 -45.29 36.82 9.88
C ALA A 14 -45.43 35.29 9.72
N ALA A 15 -46.30 34.84 8.81
CA ALA A 15 -46.55 33.41 8.56
C ALA A 15 -46.54 33.01 7.07
N LEU A 16 -46.04 33.84 6.16
CA LEU A 16 -45.91 33.50 4.73
C LEU A 16 -44.75 34.24 4.05
N ALA A 17 -43.54 34.12 4.61
CA ALA A 17 -42.31 34.59 3.92
C ALA A 17 -41.03 33.88 4.41
N CYS A 18 -41.12 32.61 4.83
CA CYS A 18 -39.95 31.79 5.22
C CYS A 18 -40.08 30.33 4.77
N ALA A 19 -40.60 30.10 3.56
CA ALA A 19 -40.75 28.76 2.98
C ALA A 19 -40.13 28.64 1.57
N ALA A 20 -39.13 29.47 1.27
CA ALA A 20 -38.39 29.40 0.01
C ALA A 20 -36.93 29.81 0.25
N LEU A 21 -36.15 28.89 0.83
CA LEU A 21 -34.68 28.75 0.75
C LEU A 21 -34.22 27.82 1.88
N LEU A 22 -34.45 26.54 1.66
CA LEU A 22 -33.70 25.40 2.19
C LEU A 22 -34.33 24.20 1.49
N ALA A 23 -33.93 24.00 0.23
CA ALA A 23 -33.97 22.65 -0.30
C ALA A 23 -33.05 21.86 0.63
N ALA A 24 -33.64 21.05 1.52
CA ALA A 24 -32.91 19.96 2.12
C ALA A 24 -32.31 19.19 0.94
N ALA A 25 -30.99 19.08 0.91
CA ALA A 25 -30.29 18.14 0.06
C ALA A 25 -30.10 16.84 0.87
N PRO A 26 -31.06 15.90 0.89
CA PRO A 26 -30.74 14.55 1.31
C PRO A 26 -30.20 13.81 0.07
N ALA A 27 -28.98 13.26 0.20
CA ALA A 27 -28.45 12.07 -0.52
C ALA A 27 -26.92 12.10 -0.74
N GLN A 28 -26.11 12.88 -0.02
CA GLN A 28 -24.65 12.81 -0.18
C GLN A 28 -23.98 11.53 0.38
N ALA A 29 -24.74 10.65 1.07
CA ALA A 29 -24.23 9.39 1.63
C ALA A 29 -24.34 8.18 0.68
N ALA A 30 -25.08 8.25 -0.44
CA ALA A 30 -25.61 7.07 -1.12
C ALA A 30 -24.82 6.58 -2.36
N TYR A 31 -23.63 7.12 -2.64
CA TYR A 31 -22.93 6.76 -3.89
C TYR A 31 -21.95 5.62 -3.69
N GLU A 32 -21.15 5.57 -2.63
CA GLU A 32 -20.18 4.50 -2.49
C GLU A 32 -20.74 3.30 -1.72
N THR A 33 -20.96 2.19 -2.42
CA THR A 33 -21.56 0.97 -1.87
C THR A 33 -20.53 -0.14 -1.68
N SER A 34 -20.77 -1.05 -0.73
CA SER A 34 -20.08 -2.35 -0.67
C SER A 34 -20.15 -3.03 -2.05
N GLU A 35 -19.02 -3.57 -2.54
CA GLU A 35 -18.92 -4.26 -3.83
C GLU A 35 -19.89 -5.47 -3.84
N ARG A 36 -21.14 -5.25 -4.30
CA ARG A 36 -22.20 -6.28 -4.39
C ARG A 36 -22.67 -6.55 -5.83
N ALA A 37 -22.18 -5.80 -6.81
CA ALA A 37 -22.58 -5.96 -8.21
C ALA A 37 -21.70 -7.02 -8.92
N SER A 38 -22.26 -7.76 -9.89
CA SER A 38 -21.45 -8.62 -10.75
C SER A 38 -20.52 -7.72 -11.56
N ALA A 39 -19.24 -7.88 -11.29
CA ALA A 39 -18.18 -7.11 -11.89
C ALA A 39 -17.93 -7.57 -13.33
N PRO A 40 -17.43 -6.69 -14.20
CA PRO A 40 -16.76 -7.14 -15.42
C PRO A 40 -15.55 -7.97 -15.06
N GLU A 41 -15.27 -8.97 -15.89
CA GLU A 41 -14.08 -9.78 -15.73
C GLU A 41 -12.83 -8.95 -16.04
N THR A 42 -11.75 -9.22 -15.31
CA THR A 42 -10.49 -8.48 -15.47
C THR A 42 -9.49 -9.31 -16.24
N ALA A 43 -8.82 -8.72 -17.22
CA ALA A 43 -7.76 -9.38 -17.97
C ALA A 43 -6.44 -8.63 -17.79
N ILE A 44 -5.36 -9.38 -17.64
CA ILE A 44 -3.98 -8.89 -17.60
C ILE A 44 -3.25 -9.55 -18.75
N VAL A 45 -2.69 -8.76 -19.66
CA VAL A 45 -2.09 -9.26 -20.90
C VAL A 45 -0.70 -8.65 -21.08
N ILE A 46 0.35 -9.47 -21.00
CA ILE A 46 1.73 -9.00 -21.04
C ILE A 46 2.44 -9.67 -22.21
N GLY A 47 3.12 -8.88 -23.03
CA GLY A 47 3.98 -9.36 -24.11
C GLY A 47 5.37 -8.75 -23.99
N ILE A 48 6.39 -9.58 -23.75
CA ILE A 48 7.79 -9.13 -23.69
C ILE A 48 8.52 -9.70 -24.90
N GLN A 49 9.01 -8.81 -25.75
CA GLN A 49 9.65 -9.10 -27.02
C GLN A 49 11.09 -8.60 -27.04
N ASP A 50 11.29 -7.34 -26.68
CA ASP A 50 12.58 -6.66 -26.72
C ASP A 50 13.21 -6.70 -25.31
N TYR A 51 14.40 -7.31 -25.19
CA TYR A 51 15.11 -7.54 -23.93
C TYR A 51 16.46 -6.82 -23.93
N ASP A 52 16.83 -6.23 -22.79
CA ASP A 52 18.07 -5.45 -22.66
C ASP A 52 19.33 -6.35 -22.66
N HIS A 53 19.22 -7.55 -22.07
CA HIS A 53 20.36 -8.44 -21.78
C HIS A 53 20.16 -9.89 -22.23
N VAL A 54 18.95 -10.25 -22.67
CA VAL A 54 18.59 -11.59 -23.18
C VAL A 54 18.23 -11.45 -24.66
N THR A 55 18.21 -12.55 -25.41
CA THR A 55 17.85 -12.52 -26.84
C THR A 55 16.39 -12.12 -27.03
N ASP A 56 16.16 -11.18 -27.96
CA ASP A 56 14.82 -10.74 -28.36
C ASP A 56 13.99 -11.87 -28.97
N LEU A 57 12.66 -11.77 -28.81
CA LEU A 57 11.67 -12.59 -29.49
C LEU A 57 11.08 -11.84 -30.69
N THR A 58 10.30 -12.51 -31.52
CA THR A 58 9.81 -11.92 -32.79
C THR A 58 8.33 -11.57 -32.80
N ASN A 59 7.51 -12.31 -32.04
CA ASN A 59 6.05 -12.31 -32.20
C ASN A 59 5.26 -12.03 -30.91
N THR A 60 5.89 -12.06 -29.74
CA THR A 60 5.20 -12.01 -28.43
C THR A 60 4.39 -10.73 -28.20
N ARG A 61 4.82 -9.59 -28.78
CA ARG A 61 4.05 -8.34 -28.73
C ARG A 61 2.76 -8.45 -29.55
N ASN A 62 2.80 -9.10 -30.70
CA ASN A 62 1.63 -9.33 -31.53
C ASN A 62 0.68 -10.34 -30.89
N ASP A 63 1.23 -11.41 -30.30
CA ASP A 63 0.48 -12.42 -29.57
C ASP A 63 -0.36 -11.79 -28.44
N ALA A 64 0.30 -11.00 -27.59
CA ALA A 64 -0.35 -10.27 -26.51
C ALA A 64 -1.44 -9.31 -27.04
N ARG A 65 -1.19 -8.56 -28.12
CA ARG A 65 -2.20 -7.68 -28.72
C ARG A 65 -3.44 -8.44 -29.20
N ALA A 66 -3.25 -9.56 -29.88
CA ALA A 66 -4.34 -10.37 -30.41
C ALA A 66 -5.22 -10.93 -29.28
N VAL A 67 -4.61 -11.42 -28.19
CA VAL A 67 -5.35 -11.89 -27.01
C VAL A 67 -6.06 -10.75 -26.29
N ALA A 68 -5.43 -9.58 -26.16
CA ALA A 68 -6.06 -8.39 -25.58
C ALA A 68 -7.30 -7.96 -26.37
N GLU A 69 -7.23 -7.91 -27.70
CA GLU A 69 -8.38 -7.60 -28.57
C GLU A 69 -9.51 -8.61 -28.43
N MET A 70 -9.20 -9.92 -28.41
CA MET A 70 -10.18 -10.97 -28.16
C MET A 70 -10.88 -10.78 -26.81
N LEU A 71 -10.14 -10.57 -25.72
CA LEU A 71 -10.71 -10.41 -24.39
C LEU A 71 -11.57 -9.14 -24.26
N ARG A 72 -11.19 -8.03 -24.91
CA ARG A 72 -12.05 -6.84 -25.02
C ARG A 72 -13.36 -7.17 -25.72
N SER A 73 -13.33 -7.97 -26.80
CA SER A 73 -14.55 -8.38 -27.51
C SER A 73 -15.49 -9.23 -26.64
N PHE A 74 -14.97 -9.88 -25.61
CA PHE A 74 -15.73 -10.64 -24.62
C PHE A 74 -16.15 -9.78 -23.40
N GLY A 75 -15.86 -8.49 -23.39
CA GLY A 75 -16.26 -7.57 -22.32
C GLY A 75 -15.33 -7.53 -21.11
N TYR A 76 -14.09 -8.05 -21.22
CA TYR A 76 -13.10 -7.90 -20.15
C TYR A 76 -12.60 -6.47 -20.06
N THR A 77 -12.28 -6.05 -18.83
CA THR A 77 -11.43 -4.88 -18.60
C THR A 77 -9.98 -5.32 -18.74
N VAL A 78 -9.36 -4.98 -19.86
CA VAL A 78 -7.99 -5.39 -20.17
C VAL A 78 -6.96 -4.38 -19.67
N PHE A 79 -6.04 -4.87 -18.83
CA PHE A 79 -4.79 -4.22 -18.41
C PHE A 79 -3.66 -4.87 -19.21
N GLU A 80 -3.08 -4.14 -20.15
CA GLU A 80 -2.01 -4.66 -21.00
C GLU A 80 -0.72 -3.87 -20.84
N GLY A 81 0.40 -4.52 -21.06
CA GLY A 81 1.70 -3.86 -21.14
C GLY A 81 2.69 -4.67 -21.96
N TYR A 82 3.62 -3.96 -22.59
CA TYR A 82 4.55 -4.51 -23.55
C TYR A 82 5.97 -4.12 -23.16
N ASP A 83 6.91 -5.08 -23.22
CA ASP A 83 8.34 -4.86 -22.96
C ASP A 83 8.58 -4.14 -21.62
N LEU A 84 7.86 -4.60 -20.59
CA LEU A 84 7.90 -4.03 -19.26
C LEU A 84 9.15 -4.44 -18.51
N ASP A 85 9.83 -3.45 -17.93
CA ASP A 85 10.81 -3.68 -16.88
C ASP A 85 10.14 -4.26 -15.63
N LYS A 86 10.93 -4.69 -14.64
CA LYS A 86 10.38 -5.27 -13.41
C LYS A 86 9.38 -4.33 -12.75
N ARG A 87 9.70 -3.05 -12.65
CA ARG A 87 8.85 -2.06 -11.95
C ARG A 87 7.51 -1.89 -12.67
N GLY A 88 7.52 -1.82 -13.99
CA GLY A 88 6.37 -1.70 -14.87
C GLY A 88 5.47 -2.93 -14.80
N PHE A 89 6.05 -4.14 -14.81
CA PHE A 89 5.31 -5.39 -14.65
C PHE A 89 4.58 -5.39 -13.30
N GLU A 90 5.30 -5.12 -12.21
CA GLU A 90 4.70 -5.08 -10.87
C GLU A 90 3.60 -4.00 -10.78
N ALA A 91 3.83 -2.82 -11.37
CA ALA A 91 2.86 -1.73 -11.39
C ALA A 91 1.58 -2.12 -12.14
N LEU A 92 1.70 -2.80 -13.28
CA LEU A 92 0.56 -3.31 -14.04
C LEU A 92 -0.24 -4.34 -13.22
N LEU A 93 0.44 -5.28 -12.56
CA LEU A 93 -0.22 -6.26 -11.69
C LEU A 93 -0.97 -5.61 -10.53
N ARG A 94 -0.34 -4.64 -9.84
CA ARG A 94 -1.00 -3.92 -8.75
C ARG A 94 -2.16 -3.07 -9.24
N GLN A 95 -2.02 -2.43 -10.40
CA GLN A 95 -3.09 -1.70 -11.04
C GLN A 95 -4.27 -2.64 -11.35
N ALA A 96 -4.01 -3.81 -11.91
CA ALA A 96 -5.06 -4.80 -12.15
C ALA A 96 -5.71 -5.25 -10.83
N ALA A 97 -4.92 -5.61 -9.81
CA ALA A 97 -5.39 -6.05 -8.50
C ALA A 97 -6.29 -5.03 -7.80
N LEU A 98 -5.99 -3.74 -7.92
CA LEU A 98 -6.84 -2.66 -7.41
C LEU A 98 -8.22 -2.62 -8.07
N ASN A 99 -8.38 -3.20 -9.26
CA ASN A 99 -9.61 -3.19 -10.05
C ASN A 99 -10.32 -4.55 -10.12
N ILE A 100 -9.67 -5.63 -9.67
CA ILE A 100 -10.32 -6.93 -9.46
C ILE A 100 -11.34 -6.80 -8.33
N ARG A 101 -12.54 -7.33 -8.57
CA ARG A 101 -13.65 -7.28 -7.63
C ARG A 101 -13.89 -8.66 -7.04
N ASP A 102 -14.52 -8.67 -5.87
CA ASP A 102 -14.79 -9.92 -5.18
C ASP A 102 -15.68 -10.84 -6.04
N GLY A 103 -15.22 -12.07 -6.27
CA GLY A 103 -15.94 -13.09 -7.01
C GLY A 103 -15.85 -13.00 -8.54
N SER A 104 -15.13 -12.03 -9.12
CA SER A 104 -14.94 -11.95 -10.58
C SER A 104 -14.00 -13.05 -11.10
N GLN A 105 -14.13 -13.41 -12.38
CA GLN A 105 -13.14 -14.13 -13.15
C GLN A 105 -11.99 -13.21 -13.57
N VAL A 106 -10.78 -13.73 -13.46
CA VAL A 106 -9.56 -13.05 -13.93
C VAL A 106 -8.88 -13.87 -15.00
N PHE A 107 -8.47 -13.21 -16.09
CA PHE A 107 -7.64 -13.81 -17.14
C PHE A 107 -6.24 -13.20 -17.10
N PHE A 108 -5.21 -14.02 -17.03
CA PHE A 108 -3.82 -13.60 -17.17
C PHE A 108 -3.24 -14.24 -18.42
N TYR A 109 -2.61 -13.44 -19.26
CA TYR A 109 -1.88 -13.89 -20.42
C TYR A 109 -0.46 -13.32 -20.37
N TYR A 110 0.53 -14.18 -20.60
CA TYR A 110 1.92 -13.77 -20.75
C TYR A 110 2.54 -14.44 -21.97
N ALA A 111 3.13 -13.64 -22.85
CA ALA A 111 3.98 -14.08 -23.94
C ALA A 111 5.40 -13.51 -23.75
N GLY A 112 6.42 -14.36 -23.75
CA GLY A 112 7.80 -13.95 -23.48
C GLY A 112 8.69 -15.10 -23.05
N HIS A 113 9.92 -14.81 -22.62
CA HIS A 113 10.80 -15.79 -22.00
C HIS A 113 10.28 -16.19 -20.62
N GLY A 114 10.21 -17.50 -20.38
CA GLY A 114 9.89 -18.10 -19.09
C GLY A 114 11.04 -19.00 -18.64
N ILE A 115 11.34 -18.99 -17.34
CA ILE A 115 12.31 -19.91 -16.73
C ILE A 115 11.57 -20.75 -15.72
N GLN A 116 11.74 -22.07 -15.78
CA GLN A 116 11.32 -22.93 -14.70
C GLN A 116 12.53 -23.35 -13.87
N LEU A 117 12.51 -22.99 -12.58
CA LEU A 117 13.50 -23.44 -11.62
C LEU A 117 12.76 -24.13 -10.46
N GLY A 118 13.17 -25.38 -10.18
CA GLY A 118 12.48 -26.23 -9.22
C GLY A 118 10.98 -26.32 -9.52
N ARG A 119 10.19 -25.75 -8.62
CA ARG A 119 8.70 -25.79 -8.66
C ARG A 119 8.06 -24.49 -9.14
N ARG A 120 8.83 -23.43 -9.37
CA ARG A 120 8.33 -22.10 -9.71
C ARG A 120 8.54 -21.79 -11.19
N ASN A 121 7.56 -21.09 -11.77
CA ASN A 121 7.68 -20.51 -13.09
C ASN A 121 7.99 -19.02 -12.92
N TYR A 122 9.11 -18.59 -13.49
CA TYR A 122 9.59 -17.21 -13.49
C TYR A 122 9.34 -16.60 -14.86
N LEU A 123 8.62 -15.49 -14.90
CA LEU A 123 8.29 -14.72 -16.09
C LEU A 123 9.31 -13.58 -16.19
N LEU A 124 10.18 -13.60 -17.21
CA LEU A 124 11.24 -12.60 -17.34
C LEU A 124 10.69 -11.21 -17.72
N THR A 125 11.33 -10.18 -17.21
CA THR A 125 11.03 -8.78 -17.57
C THR A 125 12.03 -8.28 -18.63
N SER A 126 11.76 -7.15 -19.29
CA SER A 126 12.62 -6.66 -20.38
C SER A 126 14.05 -6.34 -19.91
N ASP A 127 14.18 -5.89 -18.66
CA ASP A 127 15.43 -5.53 -17.98
C ASP A 127 16.19 -6.74 -17.39
N ALA A 128 15.75 -7.96 -17.66
CA ALA A 128 16.27 -9.16 -17.00
C ALA A 128 17.76 -9.41 -17.31
N GLU A 129 18.64 -9.06 -16.39
CA GLU A 129 20.07 -9.38 -16.44
C GLU A 129 20.38 -10.59 -15.53
N LEU A 130 20.57 -11.77 -16.12
CA LEU A 130 20.80 -13.01 -15.38
C LEU A 130 22.30 -13.36 -15.38
N THR A 131 23.01 -13.00 -14.31
CA THR A 131 24.40 -13.39 -14.07
C THR A 131 24.51 -14.62 -13.16
N GLY A 132 23.49 -14.85 -12.32
CA GLY A 132 23.37 -16.02 -11.46
C GLY A 132 21.94 -16.27 -10.97
N ILE A 133 21.75 -17.38 -10.24
CA ILE A 133 20.43 -17.81 -9.74
C ILE A 133 19.78 -16.82 -8.76
N HIS A 134 20.60 -16.00 -8.10
CA HIS A 134 20.14 -15.00 -7.12
C HIS A 134 19.51 -13.77 -7.76
N ASP A 135 19.70 -13.58 -9.07
CA ASP A 135 19.13 -12.45 -9.81
C ASP A 135 17.65 -12.68 -10.11
N LEU A 136 17.21 -13.94 -10.22
CA LEU A 136 15.86 -14.31 -10.65
C LEU A 136 14.75 -13.58 -9.88
N PRO A 137 14.73 -13.48 -8.53
CA PRO A 137 13.66 -12.77 -7.81
C PRO A 137 13.58 -11.28 -8.15
N PHE A 138 14.67 -10.67 -8.62
CA PHE A 138 14.74 -9.25 -8.99
C PHE A 138 14.44 -9.06 -10.47
N GLN A 139 14.90 -9.97 -11.33
CA GLN A 139 14.82 -9.90 -12.79
C GLN A 139 13.59 -10.61 -13.39
N SER A 140 12.69 -11.13 -12.55
CA SER A 140 11.51 -11.86 -13.03
C SER A 140 10.33 -11.81 -12.05
N VAL A 141 9.14 -12.13 -12.52
CA VAL A 141 7.92 -12.22 -11.71
C VAL A 141 7.51 -13.69 -11.66
N THR A 142 7.26 -14.24 -10.48
CA THR A 142 6.81 -15.63 -10.36
C THR A 142 5.33 -15.78 -10.74
N LEU A 143 4.96 -16.91 -11.36
CA LEU A 143 3.55 -17.24 -11.61
C LEU A 143 2.77 -17.36 -10.30
N ASP A 144 3.41 -17.81 -9.23
CA ASP A 144 2.84 -17.90 -7.88
C ASP A 144 2.43 -16.51 -7.37
N ARG A 145 3.28 -15.50 -7.57
CA ARG A 145 2.99 -14.10 -7.26
C ARG A 145 1.79 -13.62 -8.07
N VAL A 146 1.77 -13.86 -9.39
CA VAL A 146 0.65 -13.49 -10.25
C VAL A 146 -0.64 -14.15 -9.72
N SER A 147 -0.62 -15.45 -9.53
CA SER A 147 -1.76 -16.23 -9.03
C SER A 147 -2.24 -15.76 -7.65
N ALA A 148 -1.33 -15.39 -6.74
CA ALA A 148 -1.67 -14.89 -5.42
C ALA A 148 -2.28 -13.48 -5.45
N ILE A 149 -1.74 -12.58 -6.28
CA ILE A 149 -2.26 -11.21 -6.46
C ILE A 149 -3.67 -11.25 -7.05
N LEU A 150 -3.87 -12.08 -8.08
CA LEU A 150 -5.14 -12.15 -8.80
C LEU A 150 -6.19 -12.94 -8.02
N GLY A 151 -5.79 -14.08 -7.43
CA GLY A 151 -6.68 -14.99 -6.70
C GLY A 151 -7.14 -14.49 -5.33
N GLY A 152 -6.56 -13.43 -4.78
CA GLY A 152 -6.94 -12.91 -3.46
C GLY A 152 -8.39 -12.40 -3.38
N LYS A 153 -8.94 -11.92 -4.51
CA LYS A 153 -10.34 -11.47 -4.64
C LYS A 153 -11.14 -12.21 -5.70
N ALA A 154 -10.47 -12.75 -6.72
CA ALA A 154 -11.14 -13.41 -7.82
C ALA A 154 -11.87 -14.68 -7.37
N GLY A 155 -13.08 -14.89 -7.89
CA GLY A 155 -13.83 -16.14 -7.70
C GLY A 155 -13.25 -17.29 -8.51
N SER A 156 -12.62 -16.95 -9.64
CA SER A 156 -11.91 -17.88 -10.52
C SER A 156 -10.78 -17.18 -11.28
N GLN A 157 -9.77 -17.92 -11.72
CA GLN A 157 -8.69 -17.38 -12.53
C GLN A 157 -8.24 -18.34 -13.63
N ILE A 158 -7.95 -17.80 -14.81
CA ILE A 158 -7.33 -18.47 -15.95
C ILE A 158 -5.95 -17.83 -16.17
N LEU A 159 -4.88 -18.62 -16.05
CA LEU A 159 -3.50 -18.21 -16.26
C LEU A 159 -3.00 -18.90 -17.53
N MET A 160 -2.79 -18.15 -18.62
CA MET A 160 -2.35 -18.66 -19.92
C MET A 160 -0.94 -18.16 -20.25
N LEU A 161 -0.02 -19.07 -20.51
CA LEU A 161 1.39 -18.76 -20.72
C LEU A 161 1.84 -19.24 -22.11
N ASP A 162 2.20 -18.28 -22.96
CA ASP A 162 2.86 -18.49 -24.24
C ASP A 162 4.36 -18.20 -24.13
N SER A 163 5.03 -19.03 -23.33
CA SER A 163 6.44 -18.88 -23.00
C SER A 163 7.14 -20.24 -23.01
N CYS A 164 8.39 -20.25 -23.44
CA CYS A 164 9.27 -21.41 -23.26
C CYS A 164 9.46 -21.73 -21.76
N ARG A 165 9.81 -22.99 -21.46
CA ARG A 165 10.22 -23.45 -20.12
C ARG A 165 11.69 -23.88 -20.06
N ASP A 166 12.46 -23.53 -21.09
CA ASP A 166 13.89 -23.84 -21.15
C ASP A 166 14.72 -22.80 -20.37
N ASN A 167 15.86 -23.23 -19.86
CA ASN A 167 16.78 -22.36 -19.13
C ASN A 167 17.66 -21.58 -20.12
N PRO A 168 17.49 -20.24 -20.27
CA PRO A 168 18.28 -19.42 -21.19
C PRO A 168 19.72 -19.20 -20.72
N VAL A 169 20.09 -19.66 -19.51
CA VAL A 169 21.44 -19.55 -18.97
C VAL A 169 22.08 -20.94 -18.79
N PRO A 170 22.56 -21.59 -19.87
CA PRO A 170 23.16 -22.93 -19.81
C PRO A 170 24.52 -22.97 -19.09
N ASP A 171 25.26 -21.85 -19.04
CA ASP A 171 26.64 -21.77 -18.52
C ASP A 171 26.77 -21.13 -17.11
N ALA A 172 25.70 -20.59 -16.53
CA ALA A 172 25.72 -20.26 -15.11
C ALA A 172 25.87 -21.59 -14.39
N LYS A 173 26.98 -21.79 -13.67
CA LYS A 173 27.28 -23.01 -12.90
C LYS A 173 26.12 -23.33 -11.93
N LEU A 174 25.11 -24.02 -12.44
CA LEU A 174 24.04 -24.70 -11.71
C LEU A 174 24.58 -26.00 -11.07
N SER A 175 25.87 -26.28 -11.26
CA SER A 175 26.61 -27.37 -10.66
C SER A 175 27.09 -27.02 -9.25
N ALA A 176 26.26 -27.40 -8.27
CA ALA A 176 26.69 -28.16 -7.10
C ALA A 176 27.98 -27.73 -6.37
N GLU A 177 27.88 -26.71 -5.51
CA GLU A 177 28.54 -26.63 -4.19
C GLU A 177 27.57 -25.87 -3.25
N VAL A 178 26.41 -26.43 -2.89
CA VAL A 178 26.18 -27.11 -1.60
C VAL A 178 26.82 -26.39 -0.40
N GLY A 179 26.37 -25.18 -0.12
CA GLY A 179 26.60 -24.47 1.14
C GLY A 179 25.33 -23.73 1.53
N ALA A 180 24.55 -24.32 2.44
CA ALA A 180 23.25 -23.86 2.91
C ALA A 180 22.12 -23.78 1.86
N GLN A 181 21.60 -24.96 1.48
CA GLN A 181 20.21 -25.18 1.07
C GLN A 181 19.63 -24.05 0.18
N LEU A 182 19.85 -24.14 -1.14
CA LEU A 182 18.85 -23.63 -2.07
C LEU A 182 17.59 -24.47 -1.82
N TYR A 183 16.70 -23.99 -0.95
CA TYR A 183 15.54 -24.70 -0.38
C TYR A 183 14.42 -24.96 -1.41
N GLU A 184 14.75 -25.57 -2.56
CA GLU A 184 13.79 -26.08 -3.55
C GLU A 184 13.99 -27.57 -3.90
N ALA A 185 14.97 -28.25 -3.29
CA ALA A 185 15.22 -29.67 -3.50
C ALA A 185 14.80 -30.51 -2.27
N ARG A 186 13.49 -30.61 -2.00
CA ARG A 186 12.96 -31.82 -1.36
C ARG A 186 12.52 -32.78 -2.45
N GLU A 187 13.10 -33.99 -2.45
CA GLU A 187 12.40 -35.15 -3.03
C GLU A 187 11.16 -35.43 -2.17
N GLY A 188 10.00 -35.40 -2.82
CA GLY A 188 8.71 -35.55 -2.16
C GLY A 188 7.68 -34.64 -2.83
N PHE A 189 6.80 -35.25 -3.63
CA PHE A 189 5.79 -34.59 -4.43
C PHE A 189 5.04 -33.52 -3.66
N ASP A 190 5.30 -32.28 -4.03
CA ASP A 190 4.28 -31.26 -3.90
C ASP A 190 4.40 -30.38 -5.14
N VAL A 191 3.27 -30.08 -5.80
CA VAL A 191 3.21 -29.37 -7.08
C VAL A 191 2.96 -27.89 -6.75
N PHE A 192 3.19 -26.94 -7.68
CA PHE A 192 2.52 -25.63 -7.56
C PHE A 192 1.04 -25.92 -7.33
N ARG A 193 0.51 -25.60 -6.14
CA ARG A 193 -0.90 -25.79 -5.81
C ARG A 193 -1.58 -24.44 -5.98
N PRO A 194 -2.09 -24.13 -7.18
CA PRO A 194 -2.83 -22.89 -7.32
C PRO A 194 -4.04 -22.90 -6.37
N PRO A 195 -4.56 -21.73 -6.01
CA PRO A 195 -5.82 -21.64 -5.26
C PRO A 195 -6.93 -22.46 -5.92
N LEU A 196 -7.97 -22.82 -5.17
CA LEU A 196 -9.19 -23.40 -5.77
C LEU A 196 -9.72 -22.48 -6.88
N ASN A 197 -10.39 -23.06 -7.87
CA ASN A 197 -10.92 -22.33 -9.04
C ASN A 197 -9.85 -21.67 -9.93
N THR A 198 -8.68 -22.30 -10.06
CA THR A 198 -7.63 -21.86 -10.98
C THR A 198 -7.45 -22.82 -12.15
N LEU A 199 -7.34 -22.29 -13.36
CA LEU A 199 -6.93 -22.99 -14.57
C LEU A 199 -5.60 -22.40 -15.06
N VAL A 200 -4.59 -23.23 -15.24
CA VAL A 200 -3.31 -22.83 -15.83
C VAL A 200 -3.14 -23.55 -17.17
N ALA A 201 -2.93 -22.80 -18.24
CA ALA A 201 -2.70 -23.31 -19.59
C ALA A 201 -1.33 -22.86 -20.10
N PHE A 202 -0.57 -23.78 -20.68
CA PHE A 202 0.77 -23.58 -21.21
C PHE A 202 0.77 -23.88 -22.71
N SER A 203 1.56 -23.11 -23.47
CA SER A 203 1.68 -23.29 -24.91
C SER A 203 2.38 -24.59 -25.33
N THR A 204 3.14 -25.21 -24.42
CA THR A 204 3.85 -26.47 -24.66
C THR A 204 3.96 -27.34 -23.40
N SER A 205 4.42 -28.57 -23.56
CA SER A 205 4.56 -29.56 -22.49
C SER A 205 5.75 -29.23 -21.56
N PRO A 206 5.76 -29.73 -20.31
CA PRO A 206 6.87 -29.49 -19.40
C PRO A 206 8.23 -29.92 -19.99
N GLY A 207 9.22 -29.01 -19.97
CA GLY A 207 10.57 -29.28 -20.50
C GLY A 207 10.68 -29.25 -22.02
N ALA A 208 9.65 -28.79 -22.73
CA ALA A 208 9.69 -28.55 -24.18
C ALA A 208 9.70 -27.04 -24.48
N THR A 209 10.23 -26.69 -25.65
CA THR A 209 10.24 -25.32 -26.18
C THR A 209 8.95 -25.04 -26.96
N ALA A 210 8.42 -23.82 -26.88
CA ALA A 210 7.32 -23.38 -27.74
C ALA A 210 7.89 -22.84 -29.05
N LEU A 211 7.16 -22.99 -30.16
CA LEU A 211 7.58 -22.44 -31.46
C LEU A 211 7.09 -20.99 -31.60
N ASP A 212 7.98 -20.10 -32.03
CA ASP A 212 7.66 -18.68 -32.21
C ASP A 212 6.72 -18.42 -33.40
N GLY A 213 6.67 -19.33 -34.38
CA GLY A 213 5.89 -19.16 -35.62
C GLY A 213 6.61 -18.33 -36.69
N GLU A 214 5.87 -17.90 -37.71
CA GLU A 214 6.41 -17.07 -38.79
C GLU A 214 6.64 -15.62 -38.33
N PRO A 215 7.74 -14.96 -38.73
CA PRO A 215 8.01 -13.57 -38.32
C PRO A 215 6.88 -12.61 -38.71
N GLY A 216 6.40 -11.83 -37.74
CA GLY A 216 5.33 -10.84 -37.93
C GLY A 216 3.90 -11.41 -37.84
N GLY A 217 3.77 -12.72 -37.59
CA GLY A 217 2.51 -13.37 -37.25
C GLY A 217 2.33 -13.57 -35.73
N ASN A 218 1.31 -14.35 -35.37
CA ASN A 218 1.16 -14.89 -34.01
C ASN A 218 1.85 -16.26 -33.92
N SER A 219 2.24 -16.66 -32.71
CA SER A 219 2.68 -18.02 -32.42
C SER A 219 1.59 -19.04 -32.78
N PRO A 220 1.94 -20.31 -33.10
CA PRO A 220 0.94 -21.34 -33.38
C PRO A 220 -0.07 -21.53 -32.25
N TYR A 221 0.37 -21.38 -30.99
CA TYR A 221 -0.49 -21.47 -29.82
C TYR A 221 -1.48 -20.31 -29.78
N THR A 222 -0.99 -19.07 -29.87
CA THR A 222 -1.83 -17.88 -29.79
C THR A 222 -2.77 -17.75 -30.98
N ALA A 223 -2.31 -18.07 -32.19
CA ALA A 223 -3.17 -18.17 -33.38
C ALA A 223 -4.33 -19.16 -33.20
N SER A 224 -4.09 -20.27 -32.49
CA SER A 224 -5.13 -21.24 -32.14
C SER A 224 -6.10 -20.68 -31.09
N VAL A 225 -5.58 -20.08 -30.01
CA VAL A 225 -6.37 -19.45 -28.93
C VAL A 225 -7.36 -18.43 -29.48
N VAL A 226 -6.88 -17.45 -30.25
CA VAL A 226 -7.71 -16.33 -30.75
C VAL A 226 -8.73 -16.75 -31.81
N ARG A 227 -8.65 -17.99 -32.31
CA ARG A 227 -9.62 -18.57 -33.24
C ARG A 227 -10.66 -19.42 -32.53
N HIS A 228 -10.22 -20.38 -31.69
CA HIS A 228 -11.14 -21.37 -31.11
C HIS A 228 -12.04 -20.79 -30.00
N PHE A 229 -11.58 -19.82 -29.22
CA PHE A 229 -12.44 -19.22 -28.18
C PHE A 229 -13.60 -18.40 -28.77
N PRO A 230 -13.40 -17.51 -29.77
CA PRO A 230 -14.52 -16.80 -30.40
C PRO A 230 -15.48 -17.72 -31.16
N ASP A 231 -14.99 -18.81 -31.74
CA ASP A 231 -15.82 -19.77 -32.50
C ASP A 231 -16.70 -20.64 -31.59
N ARG A 232 -16.35 -20.77 -30.30
CA ARG A 232 -17.03 -21.66 -29.33
C ARG A 232 -17.38 -20.95 -28.01
N PRO A 233 -18.18 -19.86 -28.04
CA PRO A 233 -18.47 -19.06 -26.85
C PRO A 233 -19.31 -19.78 -25.79
N GLU A 234 -20.07 -20.80 -26.20
CA GLU A 234 -20.96 -21.60 -25.34
C GLU A 234 -20.26 -22.82 -24.71
N GLU A 235 -18.99 -23.06 -25.03
CA GLU A 235 -18.21 -24.18 -24.52
C GLU A 235 -17.33 -23.75 -23.34
N ASP A 236 -17.15 -24.65 -22.37
CA ASP A 236 -16.26 -24.40 -21.25
C ASP A 236 -14.79 -24.38 -21.70
N ALA A 237 -13.96 -23.62 -20.99
CA ALA A 237 -12.57 -23.37 -21.36
C ALA A 237 -11.73 -24.65 -21.50
N MET A 238 -11.99 -25.68 -20.69
CA MET A 238 -11.29 -26.96 -20.78
C MET A 238 -11.60 -27.68 -22.10
N THR A 239 -12.85 -27.63 -22.55
CA THR A 239 -13.27 -28.19 -23.84
C THR A 239 -12.60 -27.46 -25.00
N VAL A 240 -12.56 -26.13 -24.97
CA VAL A 240 -11.90 -25.32 -26.00
C VAL A 240 -10.37 -25.57 -26.01
N LEU A 241 -9.74 -25.69 -24.84
CA LEU A 241 -8.30 -26.00 -24.72
C LEU A 241 -7.93 -27.37 -25.30
N ALA A 242 -8.81 -28.37 -25.19
CA ALA A 242 -8.60 -29.66 -25.83
C ALA A 242 -8.55 -29.54 -27.36
N ALA A 243 -9.41 -28.71 -27.94
CA ALA A 243 -9.40 -28.43 -29.38
C ALA A 243 -8.16 -27.63 -29.80
N ILE A 244 -7.76 -26.62 -29.02
CA ILE A 244 -6.51 -25.85 -29.22
C ILE A 244 -5.30 -26.80 -29.24
N ARG A 245 -5.22 -27.74 -28.30
CA ARG A 245 -4.13 -28.72 -28.25
C ARG A 245 -4.04 -29.57 -29.52
N GLY A 246 -5.16 -30.09 -30.01
CA GLY A 246 -5.20 -30.88 -31.23
C GLY A 246 -4.79 -30.07 -32.47
N ASP A 247 -5.23 -28.82 -32.52
CA ASP A 247 -4.88 -27.89 -33.58
C ASP A 247 -3.39 -27.55 -33.59
N VAL A 248 -2.82 -27.11 -32.46
CA VAL A 248 -1.39 -26.80 -32.32
C VAL A 248 -0.52 -28.01 -32.62
N TYR A 249 -0.90 -29.19 -32.13
CA TYR A 249 -0.18 -30.43 -32.45
C TYR A 249 -0.12 -30.67 -33.96
N SER A 250 -1.25 -30.53 -34.65
CA SER A 250 -1.32 -30.75 -36.09
C SER A 250 -0.57 -29.68 -36.92
N THR A 251 -0.67 -28.40 -36.54
CA THR A 251 -0.07 -27.28 -37.29
C THR A 251 1.44 -27.18 -37.10
N THR A 252 1.96 -27.66 -35.97
CA THR A 252 3.40 -27.71 -35.67
C THR A 252 4.09 -28.98 -36.15
N GLY A 253 3.44 -29.75 -37.04
CA GLY A 253 3.99 -31.01 -37.55
C GLY A 253 4.18 -32.06 -36.46
N ASN A 254 3.29 -32.09 -35.46
CA ASN A 254 3.26 -33.02 -34.34
C ASN A 254 4.42 -32.86 -33.33
N THR A 255 4.96 -31.64 -33.19
CA THR A 255 6.11 -31.36 -32.30
C THR A 255 5.75 -30.63 -31.02
N GLN A 256 4.81 -29.68 -31.06
CA GLN A 256 4.38 -28.90 -29.91
C GLN A 256 3.05 -29.42 -29.36
N VAL A 257 2.98 -29.63 -28.04
CA VAL A 257 1.77 -30.13 -27.35
C VAL A 257 1.43 -29.19 -26.20
N PRO A 258 0.39 -28.34 -26.33
CA PRO A 258 -0.10 -27.54 -25.21
C PRO A 258 -0.51 -28.39 -24.00
N TRP A 259 -0.38 -27.82 -22.81
CA TRP A 259 -0.61 -28.50 -21.54
C TRP A 259 -1.44 -27.65 -20.57
N GLU A 260 -2.22 -28.28 -19.70
CA GLU A 260 -3.03 -27.56 -18.71
C GLU A 260 -3.03 -28.23 -17.33
N SER A 261 -3.30 -27.43 -16.30
CA SER A 261 -3.48 -27.84 -14.91
C SER A 261 -4.68 -27.10 -14.32
N SER A 262 -5.52 -27.80 -13.54
CA SER A 262 -6.80 -27.27 -13.10
C SER A 262 -7.13 -27.66 -11.67
N THR A 263 -7.61 -26.68 -10.90
CA THR A 263 -8.27 -26.82 -9.59
C THR A 263 -9.73 -26.33 -9.66
N LEU A 264 -10.29 -26.26 -10.87
CA LEU A 264 -11.65 -25.77 -11.10
C LEU A 264 -12.69 -26.67 -10.43
N MET A 265 -13.52 -26.08 -9.57
CA MET A 265 -14.67 -26.77 -8.96
C MET A 265 -15.95 -26.64 -9.81
N GLN A 266 -15.94 -25.71 -10.77
CA GLN A 266 -17.06 -25.41 -11.67
C GLN A 266 -16.54 -25.18 -13.08
N LYS A 267 -17.42 -25.36 -14.08
CA LYS A 267 -17.10 -24.99 -15.46
C LYS A 267 -16.88 -23.49 -15.55
N ILE A 268 -15.86 -23.11 -16.32
CA ILE A 268 -15.54 -21.71 -16.62
C ILE A 268 -15.73 -21.48 -18.11
N TYR A 269 -16.35 -20.35 -18.44
CA TYR A 269 -16.57 -19.90 -19.82
C TYR A 269 -15.75 -18.62 -20.04
N LEU A 270 -15.16 -18.49 -21.22
CA LEU A 270 -14.32 -17.33 -21.49
C LEU A 270 -15.16 -16.08 -21.79
N ARG A 271 -16.34 -16.23 -22.41
CA ARG A 271 -17.28 -15.14 -22.68
C ARG A 271 -18.41 -15.12 -21.63
N PRO A 272 -18.62 -14.02 -20.88
CA PRO A 272 -19.75 -13.86 -19.96
C PRO A 272 -21.11 -13.83 -20.69
N ALA A 273 -22.19 -14.22 -20.02
CA ALA A 273 -23.56 -14.19 -20.56
C ALA A 273 -24.08 -12.75 -20.77
N ASP A 274 -24.89 -12.52 -21.82
CA ASP A 274 -25.32 -11.18 -22.31
C ASP A 274 -26.00 -10.27 -21.26
N LEU A 275 -25.58 -8.99 -21.24
CA LEU A 275 -25.97 -7.94 -20.28
C LEU A 275 -27.19 -7.11 -20.75
N SER A 276 -28.41 -7.64 -20.67
CA SER A 276 -29.64 -6.83 -20.82
C SER A 276 -30.60 -7.06 -19.65
N LEU A 277 -31.20 -5.97 -19.13
CA LEU A 277 -32.08 -6.04 -17.96
C LEU A 277 -33.45 -5.39 -18.25
N ASN A 278 -34.52 -6.16 -18.03
CA ASN A 278 -35.89 -5.66 -18.00
C ASN A 278 -36.32 -5.40 -16.56
N VAL A 279 -36.76 -4.18 -16.24
CA VAL A 279 -37.17 -3.80 -14.88
C VAL A 279 -38.60 -4.30 -14.59
N ALA A 280 -38.71 -5.33 -13.75
CA ALA A 280 -39.96 -6.04 -13.49
C ALA A 280 -40.85 -5.41 -12.38
N LYS A 281 -40.31 -4.57 -11.47
CA LYS A 281 -41.08 -3.93 -10.39
C LYS A 281 -40.44 -2.59 -9.97
N ALA A 282 -41.12 -1.48 -10.18
CA ALA A 282 -40.69 -0.19 -9.61
C ALA A 282 -41.40 0.04 -8.26
N ALA A 283 -40.67 0.50 -7.24
CA ALA A 283 -41.28 0.90 -5.97
C ALA A 283 -42.23 2.09 -6.22
N PRO A 284 -43.42 2.13 -5.60
CA PRO A 284 -44.35 3.23 -5.78
C PRO A 284 -43.96 4.40 -4.87
N GLU A 285 -43.35 5.45 -5.45
CA GLU A 285 -43.32 6.78 -4.84
C GLU A 285 -43.85 7.84 -5.81
N THR A 286 -44.28 8.96 -5.22
CA THR A 286 -45.20 9.96 -5.76
C THR A 286 -44.82 10.48 -7.15
N ALA A 287 -45.69 10.18 -8.12
CA ALA A 287 -45.72 10.70 -9.49
C ALA A 287 -44.36 10.64 -10.23
N PRO A 288 -43.96 9.48 -10.79
CA PRO A 288 -42.74 9.38 -11.58
C PRO A 288 -42.77 10.36 -12.77
N ALA A 289 -41.61 10.91 -13.15
CA ALA A 289 -41.48 11.82 -14.29
C ALA A 289 -41.70 11.07 -15.61
N SER A 290 -42.21 11.75 -16.65
CA SER A 290 -42.33 11.16 -18.00
C SER A 290 -40.94 11.04 -18.64
N LEU A 291 -40.72 10.05 -19.53
CA LEU A 291 -39.50 9.99 -20.33
C LEU A 291 -39.27 11.26 -21.16
N ASP A 292 -40.33 12.00 -21.50
CA ASP A 292 -40.20 13.29 -22.20
C ASP A 292 -39.57 14.40 -21.35
N GLN A 293 -39.50 14.22 -20.02
CA GLN A 293 -38.85 15.13 -19.08
C GLN A 293 -37.40 14.73 -18.79
N LEU A 294 -36.90 13.65 -19.40
CA LEU A 294 -35.50 13.24 -19.28
C LEU A 294 -34.62 14.26 -20.01
N PRO A 295 -33.64 14.88 -19.33
CA PRO A 295 -32.71 15.79 -19.99
C PRO A 295 -31.78 15.02 -20.93
N ASP A 296 -31.30 15.68 -21.98
CA ASP A 296 -30.31 15.10 -22.91
C ASP A 296 -28.99 14.79 -22.20
N GLN A 297 -28.68 15.54 -21.13
CA GLN A 297 -27.48 15.37 -20.31
C GLN A 297 -27.80 15.41 -18.82
N LEU A 298 -27.18 14.50 -18.07
CA LEU A 298 -27.20 14.42 -16.62
C LEU A 298 -25.77 14.54 -16.09
N SER A 299 -25.49 15.56 -15.29
CA SER A 299 -24.16 15.77 -14.69
C SER A 299 -24.17 15.30 -13.24
N VAL A 300 -23.39 14.27 -12.95
CA VAL A 300 -23.34 13.62 -11.64
C VAL A 300 -21.97 13.90 -11.02
N LYS A 301 -21.97 14.65 -9.91
CA LYS A 301 -20.76 14.98 -9.15
C LYS A 301 -20.75 14.22 -7.82
N ILE A 302 -19.80 13.32 -7.65
CA ILE A 302 -19.77 12.37 -6.53
C ILE A 302 -18.36 12.22 -5.96
N PRO A 303 -18.21 11.79 -4.70
CA PRO A 303 -16.90 11.41 -4.19
C PRO A 303 -16.30 10.24 -4.98
N LEU A 304 -14.99 10.28 -5.22
CA LEU A 304 -14.27 9.14 -5.78
C LEU A 304 -14.39 7.96 -4.83
N GLY A 305 -14.74 6.81 -5.40
CA GLY A 305 -14.92 5.58 -4.66
C GLY A 305 -14.64 4.39 -5.56
N ARG A 306 -14.60 3.20 -4.97
CA ARG A 306 -14.30 1.96 -5.70
C ARG A 306 -15.49 1.42 -6.48
N SER A 307 -16.69 1.63 -5.97
CA SER A 307 -17.96 1.25 -6.59
C SER A 307 -19.01 2.30 -6.27
N LEU A 308 -19.62 2.87 -7.30
CA LEU A 308 -20.50 4.04 -7.24
C LEU A 308 -21.89 3.66 -7.74
N GLU A 309 -22.91 3.72 -6.90
CA GLU A 309 -24.32 3.49 -7.26
C GLU A 309 -24.92 4.77 -7.85
N LEU A 310 -25.24 4.72 -9.15
CA LEU A 310 -25.75 5.83 -9.95
C LEU A 310 -27.27 5.73 -10.19
N ALA A 311 -27.92 4.62 -9.80
CA ALA A 311 -29.36 4.48 -9.99
C ALA A 311 -30.19 5.62 -9.40
N PRO A 312 -29.87 6.22 -8.23
CA PRO A 312 -30.64 7.35 -7.69
C PRO A 312 -30.84 8.51 -8.68
N GLU A 313 -29.88 8.76 -9.58
CA GLU A 313 -29.90 9.87 -10.54
C GLU A 313 -30.89 9.64 -11.69
N ILE A 314 -31.10 8.38 -12.08
CA ILE A 314 -31.98 8.00 -13.19
C ILE A 314 -33.33 7.43 -12.72
N ARG A 315 -33.42 7.00 -11.45
CA ARG A 315 -34.61 6.41 -10.83
C ARG A 315 -35.89 7.24 -11.03
N PRO A 316 -35.88 8.60 -11.02
CA PRO A 316 -37.09 9.40 -11.27
C PRO A 316 -37.78 9.14 -12.62
N TYR A 317 -37.05 8.59 -13.60
CA TYR A 317 -37.51 8.35 -14.98
C TYR A 317 -37.79 6.86 -15.27
N VAL A 318 -37.53 5.97 -14.31
CA VAL A 318 -37.64 4.52 -14.49
C VAL A 318 -38.90 3.99 -13.81
N ARG A 319 -39.72 3.23 -14.54
CA ARG A 319 -40.96 2.62 -14.04
C ARG A 319 -41.01 1.13 -14.40
N ALA A 320 -42.03 0.42 -13.91
CA ALA A 320 -42.29 -0.95 -14.32
C ALA A 320 -42.47 -1.02 -15.85
N GLY A 321 -41.75 -1.94 -16.50
CA GLY A 321 -41.75 -2.08 -17.96
C GLY A 321 -40.84 -1.08 -18.70
N THR A 322 -40.06 -0.26 -18.00
CA THR A 322 -38.96 0.50 -18.62
C THR A 322 -37.77 -0.44 -18.84
N THR A 323 -37.26 -0.52 -20.06
CA THR A 323 -36.00 -1.16 -20.38
C THR A 323 -34.89 -0.11 -20.34
N VAL A 324 -33.80 -0.41 -19.62
CA VAL A 324 -32.60 0.43 -19.56
C VAL A 324 -31.48 -0.32 -20.25
N THR A 325 -30.74 0.36 -21.13
CA THR A 325 -29.63 -0.25 -21.87
C THR A 325 -28.45 0.72 -21.91
N ILE A 326 -27.24 0.22 -21.68
CA ILE A 326 -26.01 1.00 -21.87
C ILE A 326 -25.70 0.94 -23.37
N VAL A 327 -25.81 2.08 -24.07
CA VAL A 327 -25.55 2.16 -25.52
C VAL A 327 -24.13 2.64 -25.84
N GLU A 328 -23.52 3.40 -24.92
CA GLU A 328 -22.11 3.76 -24.95
C GLU A 328 -21.52 3.53 -23.56
N SER A 329 -20.56 2.61 -23.48
CA SER A 329 -19.85 2.28 -22.23
C SER A 329 -18.81 3.36 -21.89
N PRO A 330 -18.54 3.56 -20.59
CA PRO A 330 -17.48 4.47 -20.16
C PRO A 330 -16.09 4.03 -20.64
N SER A 331 -15.18 5.00 -20.71
CA SER A 331 -13.81 4.79 -21.20
C SER A 331 -12.81 4.56 -20.08
N SER A 332 -13.13 5.03 -18.86
CA SER A 332 -12.21 5.09 -17.71
C SER A 332 -12.76 4.35 -16.49
N GLY A 333 -13.75 3.47 -16.69
CA GLY A 333 -14.38 2.68 -15.65
C GLY A 333 -15.34 1.67 -16.27
N VAL A 334 -16.06 0.95 -15.41
CA VAL A 334 -16.97 -0.09 -15.88
C VAL A 334 -18.30 -0.02 -15.18
N THR A 335 -19.35 -0.18 -15.97
CA THR A 335 -20.74 -0.12 -15.55
C THR A 335 -21.36 -1.50 -15.50
N SER A 336 -22.14 -1.75 -14.46
CA SER A 336 -23.00 -2.93 -14.35
C SER A 336 -24.44 -2.51 -14.11
N LEU A 337 -25.36 -3.17 -14.78
CA LEU A 337 -26.80 -2.91 -14.74
C LEU A 337 -27.51 -4.17 -14.26
N GLN A 338 -28.13 -4.12 -13.08
CA GLN A 338 -28.74 -5.29 -12.44
C GLN A 338 -30.13 -4.98 -11.86
N ALA A 339 -30.93 -6.04 -11.70
CA ALA A 339 -32.14 -5.98 -10.88
C ALA A 339 -31.70 -6.08 -9.41
N GLY A 340 -31.72 -4.96 -8.70
CA GLY A 340 -31.42 -4.88 -7.27
C GLY A 340 -32.49 -5.54 -6.40
N ASP A 341 -32.24 -5.52 -5.08
CA ASP A 341 -33.12 -6.12 -4.07
C ASP A 341 -34.57 -5.63 -4.22
N GLY A 342 -35.52 -6.57 -4.29
CA GLY A 342 -36.93 -6.24 -4.48
C GLY A 342 -37.32 -5.78 -5.90
N SER A 343 -36.46 -6.02 -6.90
CA SER A 343 -36.62 -5.69 -8.33
C SER A 343 -36.42 -4.21 -8.71
N ALA A 344 -35.81 -3.40 -7.83
CA ALA A 344 -35.43 -2.02 -8.14
C ALA A 344 -34.21 -1.96 -9.07
N LEU A 345 -34.06 -0.90 -9.86
CA LEU A 345 -32.88 -0.70 -10.72
C LEU A 345 -31.62 -0.44 -9.89
N SER A 346 -30.52 -1.14 -10.19
CA SER A 346 -29.15 -0.80 -9.74
C SER A 346 -28.28 -0.52 -10.97
N LEU A 347 -27.55 0.60 -10.92
CA LEU A 347 -26.58 1.02 -11.93
C LEU A 347 -25.29 1.35 -11.20
N SER A 348 -24.38 0.39 -11.12
CA SER A 348 -23.07 0.62 -10.51
C SER A 348 -22.05 1.07 -11.55
N TYR A 349 -21.21 2.04 -11.20
CA TYR A 349 -20.01 2.45 -11.92
C TYR A 349 -18.80 2.26 -11.02
N ALA A 350 -17.76 1.62 -11.53
CA ALA A 350 -16.51 1.46 -10.80
C ALA A 350 -15.37 2.00 -11.66
N PRO A 351 -14.64 3.04 -11.21
CA PRO A 351 -13.56 3.65 -11.96
C PRO A 351 -12.38 2.69 -12.11
N LYS A 352 -11.64 2.81 -13.21
CA LYS A 352 -10.33 2.17 -13.37
C LYS A 352 -9.30 2.92 -12.53
N LEU A 353 -8.93 2.34 -11.39
CA LEU A 353 -7.97 2.92 -10.45
C LEU A 353 -6.52 2.64 -10.84
N ALA A 354 -5.61 3.48 -10.35
CA ALA A 354 -4.16 3.30 -10.41
C ALA A 354 -3.53 3.77 -9.10
N GLU A 355 -2.38 3.20 -8.72
CA GLU A 355 -1.61 3.68 -7.55
C GLU A 355 -0.80 4.92 -7.93
N LEU A 356 -1.15 6.06 -7.34
CA LEU A 356 -0.54 7.35 -7.62
C LEU A 356 -0.19 8.08 -6.33
N PRO A 357 1.04 8.63 -6.21
CA PRO A 357 1.38 9.52 -5.11
C PRO A 357 0.45 10.74 -5.12
N ALA A 358 -0.23 11.01 -4.00
CA ALA A 358 -1.19 12.10 -3.91
C ALA A 358 -0.57 13.49 -4.16
N ARG A 359 0.74 13.64 -3.88
CA ARG A 359 1.51 14.87 -4.15
C ARG A 359 1.62 15.21 -5.64
N GLN A 360 1.65 14.19 -6.50
CA GLN A 360 1.75 14.37 -7.95
C GLN A 360 0.37 14.54 -8.60
N ASP A 361 -0.69 14.05 -7.94
CA ASP A 361 -2.05 14.00 -8.48
C ASP A 361 -2.89 15.26 -8.16
N GLY A 362 -2.45 16.12 -7.25
CA GLY A 362 -2.95 17.50 -7.09
C GLY A 362 -4.43 17.67 -6.67
N GLY A 363 -5.09 16.62 -6.18
CA GLY A 363 -6.51 16.67 -5.80
C GLY A 363 -7.46 16.32 -6.93
N GLN A 364 -7.24 15.18 -7.58
CA GLN A 364 -7.81 14.90 -8.88
C GLN A 364 -9.32 14.66 -8.92
N VAL A 365 -9.91 15.33 -9.89
CA VAL A 365 -11.24 15.09 -10.41
C VAL A 365 -11.12 14.08 -11.56
N ARG A 366 -11.68 12.88 -11.40
CA ARG A 366 -11.79 11.90 -12.49
C ARG A 366 -13.09 12.16 -13.24
N LYS A 367 -13.04 12.15 -14.56
CA LYS A 367 -14.21 12.36 -15.41
C LYS A 367 -14.42 11.17 -16.31
N ASP A 368 -15.67 10.82 -16.53
CA ASP A 368 -16.05 9.78 -17.47
C ASP A 368 -17.45 10.07 -18.02
N ARG A 369 -17.87 9.31 -19.03
CA ARG A 369 -19.16 9.49 -19.68
C ARG A 369 -19.74 8.15 -20.09
N MET A 370 -21.04 7.99 -19.97
CA MET A 370 -21.77 6.89 -20.59
C MET A 370 -23.05 7.41 -21.23
N VAL A 371 -23.63 6.63 -22.14
CA VAL A 371 -24.94 6.92 -22.70
C VAL A 371 -25.89 5.78 -22.35
N LEU A 372 -27.01 6.13 -21.73
CA LEU A 372 -28.08 5.21 -21.36
C LEU A 372 -29.28 5.43 -22.26
N ARG A 373 -29.88 4.34 -22.73
CA ARG A 373 -31.14 4.32 -23.45
C ARG A 373 -32.24 3.86 -22.52
N LEU A 374 -33.30 4.66 -22.38
CA LEU A 374 -34.52 4.32 -21.65
C LEU A 374 -35.65 4.13 -22.67
N ALA A 375 -36.28 2.96 -22.65
CA ALA A 375 -37.41 2.63 -23.52
C ALA A 375 -38.64 2.24 -22.70
N GLN A 376 -39.80 2.84 -22.99
CA GLN A 376 -41.06 2.52 -22.33
C GLN A 376 -42.25 2.78 -23.26
N ALA A 377 -43.15 1.79 -23.40
CA ALA A 377 -44.41 1.92 -24.14
C ALA A 377 -44.28 2.56 -25.54
N GLY A 378 -43.17 2.29 -26.24
CA GLY A 378 -42.86 2.83 -27.58
C GLY A 378 -42.09 4.15 -27.61
N ALA A 379 -41.95 4.85 -26.47
CA ALA A 379 -41.05 6.00 -26.35
C ALA A 379 -39.61 5.52 -26.06
N VAL A 380 -38.64 6.09 -26.78
CA VAL A 380 -37.20 5.82 -26.60
C VAL A 380 -36.48 7.15 -26.44
N ARG A 381 -35.67 7.28 -25.39
CA ARG A 381 -34.82 8.44 -25.15
C ARG A 381 -33.44 7.99 -24.70
N ASP A 382 -32.42 8.64 -25.25
CA ASP A 382 -31.03 8.46 -24.85
C ASP A 382 -30.64 9.64 -23.94
N VAL A 383 -29.94 9.36 -22.85
CA VAL A 383 -29.39 10.36 -21.93
C VAL A 383 -27.89 10.16 -21.79
N THR A 384 -27.15 11.25 -21.92
CA THR A 384 -25.71 11.27 -21.64
C THR A 384 -25.48 11.51 -20.16
N VAL A 385 -24.86 10.55 -19.47
CA VAL A 385 -24.47 10.71 -18.06
C VAL A 385 -23.00 11.12 -18.00
N ASN A 386 -22.74 12.36 -17.57
CA ASN A 386 -21.41 12.91 -17.36
C ASN A 386 -21.03 12.74 -15.89
N LEU A 387 -19.97 11.97 -15.62
CA LEU A 387 -19.47 11.70 -14.28
C LEU A 387 -18.32 12.63 -13.92
N GLU A 388 -18.39 13.23 -12.73
CA GLU A 388 -17.31 13.99 -12.10
C GLU A 388 -17.05 13.41 -10.69
N MET A 389 -16.00 12.61 -10.56
CA MET A 389 -15.61 11.95 -9.31
C MET A 389 -14.50 12.73 -8.63
N VAL A 390 -14.69 13.15 -7.38
CA VAL A 390 -13.74 13.99 -6.65
C VAL A 390 -13.15 13.22 -5.48
N ALA A 391 -11.83 13.07 -5.44
CA ALA A 391 -11.15 12.46 -4.29
C ALA A 391 -11.47 13.22 -3.00
N ARG A 392 -11.76 12.49 -1.91
CA ARG A 392 -11.94 13.13 -0.60
C ARG A 392 -10.59 13.63 -0.11
N GLN A 393 -10.59 14.69 0.68
CA GLN A 393 -9.35 15.18 1.27
C GLN A 393 -8.67 14.12 2.16
N CYS A 394 -9.46 13.27 2.84
CA CYS A 394 -8.91 12.15 3.61
C CYS A 394 -8.13 11.15 2.73
N ASP A 395 -8.65 10.80 1.55
CA ASP A 395 -7.96 9.91 0.61
C ASP A 395 -6.63 10.53 0.13
N LEU A 396 -6.59 11.85 -0.07
CA LEU A 396 -5.40 12.59 -0.52
C LEU A 396 -4.33 12.77 0.57
N GLU A 397 -4.75 12.93 1.82
CA GLU A 397 -3.83 13.19 2.94
C GLU A 397 -3.37 11.90 3.63
N ALA A 398 -4.21 10.87 3.64
CA ALA A 398 -4.00 9.69 4.48
C ALA A 398 -4.22 8.35 3.75
N GLY A 399 -4.35 8.33 2.42
CA GLY A 399 -4.29 7.11 1.64
C GLY A 399 -2.96 6.35 1.78
N ASP A 400 -2.98 5.02 1.65
CA ASP A 400 -1.83 4.14 1.89
C ASP A 400 -1.44 3.36 0.63
N LEU A 401 -0.14 3.07 0.48
CA LEU A 401 0.39 2.29 -0.63
C LEU A 401 0.08 0.80 -0.41
N LEU A 402 -0.17 0.05 -1.49
CA LEU A 402 -0.57 -1.37 -1.46
C LEU A 402 -1.90 -1.63 -0.72
N ASP A 403 -2.73 -0.60 -0.53
CA ASP A 403 -4.07 -0.77 0.00
C ASP A 403 -5.05 -1.26 -1.08
N LEU A 404 -5.32 -2.57 -1.07
CA LEU A 404 -6.24 -3.25 -1.98
C LEU A 404 -7.69 -2.73 -1.91
N GLN A 405 -8.05 -2.00 -0.87
CA GLN A 405 -9.37 -1.41 -0.66
C GLN A 405 -9.33 0.13 -0.65
N GLY A 406 -8.20 0.72 -1.02
CA GLY A 406 -8.03 2.15 -1.25
C GLY A 406 -8.56 2.59 -2.61
N VAL A 407 -8.55 3.92 -2.84
CA VAL A 407 -8.91 4.54 -4.12
C VAL A 407 -7.70 4.82 -5.02
N GLY A 408 -6.56 4.18 -4.73
CA GLY A 408 -5.32 4.31 -5.51
C GLY A 408 -4.51 5.58 -5.23
N LEU A 409 -4.93 6.43 -4.30
CA LEU A 409 -4.17 7.61 -3.87
C LEU A 409 -3.42 7.28 -2.58
N TYR A 410 -2.14 7.63 -2.51
CA TYR A 410 -1.34 7.35 -1.31
C TYR A 410 -0.37 8.45 -0.94
N ARG A 411 0.00 8.44 0.34
CA ARG A 411 1.15 9.14 0.91
C ARG A 411 1.95 8.19 1.78
N TYR A 412 3.27 8.25 1.66
CA TYR A 412 4.14 7.56 2.62
C TYR A 412 3.94 8.17 4.02
N PRO A 413 4.18 7.40 5.09
CA PRO A 413 4.08 7.90 6.46
C PRO A 413 4.74 9.29 6.62
N ASN A 414 6.01 9.43 6.25
CA ASN A 414 6.79 10.68 6.34
C ASN A 414 6.23 11.86 5.52
N GLU A 415 5.22 11.67 4.68
CA GLU A 415 4.63 12.68 3.82
C GLU A 415 3.28 13.24 4.29
N ILE A 416 2.68 12.61 5.32
CA ILE A 416 1.36 12.96 5.85
C ILE A 416 1.46 14.24 6.69
N ASP A 417 0.65 15.25 6.35
CA ASP A 417 0.32 16.33 7.28
C ASP A 417 -0.73 15.81 8.25
N LEU A 418 -0.28 15.41 9.44
CA LEU A 418 -1.10 14.69 10.40
C LEU A 418 -2.34 15.45 10.87
N LYS A 419 -2.24 16.78 11.02
CA LYS A 419 -3.36 17.61 11.51
C LYS A 419 -4.39 17.83 10.40
N ALA A 420 -3.92 18.11 9.19
CA ALA A 420 -4.80 18.23 8.02
C ALA A 420 -5.49 16.89 7.72
N ALA A 421 -4.74 15.79 7.79
CA ALA A 421 -5.24 14.44 7.61
C ALA A 421 -6.31 14.07 8.64
N GLU A 422 -6.07 14.32 9.93
CA GLU A 422 -7.07 14.03 10.97
C GLU A 422 -8.36 14.82 10.73
N ALA A 423 -8.26 16.13 10.49
CA ALA A 423 -9.43 16.97 10.25
C ALA A 423 -10.25 16.46 9.06
N ALA A 424 -9.59 16.19 7.94
CA ALA A 424 -10.21 15.67 6.73
C ALA A 424 -10.84 14.28 6.93
N CYS A 425 -10.17 13.39 7.66
CA CYS A 425 -10.65 12.02 7.87
C CYS A 425 -11.78 11.95 8.89
N ARG A 426 -11.80 12.81 9.92
CA ARG A 426 -12.95 12.90 10.82
C ARG A 426 -14.21 13.37 10.09
N GLU A 427 -14.09 14.37 9.21
CA GLU A 427 -15.19 14.80 8.36
C GLU A 427 -15.67 13.67 7.44
N ALA A 428 -14.73 12.98 6.79
CA ALA A 428 -15.06 11.87 5.89
C ALA A 428 -15.75 10.70 6.62
N VAL A 429 -15.27 10.32 7.80
CA VAL A 429 -15.89 9.28 8.65
C VAL A 429 -17.28 9.69 9.11
N GLN A 430 -17.50 10.95 9.46
CA GLN A 430 -18.85 11.44 9.80
C GLN A 430 -19.81 11.35 8.62
N ALA A 431 -19.34 11.65 7.41
CA ALA A 431 -20.14 11.60 6.20
C ALA A 431 -20.44 10.16 5.73
N ALA A 432 -19.52 9.21 5.98
CA ALA A 432 -19.63 7.82 5.52
C ALA A 432 -19.07 6.83 6.56
N PRO A 433 -19.77 6.60 7.69
CA PRO A 433 -19.25 5.84 8.83
C PRO A 433 -19.09 4.33 8.57
N ASP A 434 -19.68 3.80 7.51
CA ASP A 434 -19.61 2.37 7.17
C ASP A 434 -18.45 2.05 6.19
N LEU A 435 -17.68 3.05 5.76
CA LEU A 435 -16.52 2.83 4.90
C LEU A 435 -15.25 2.55 5.74
N GLY A 436 -14.89 1.27 5.84
CA GLY A 436 -13.74 0.81 6.63
C GLY A 436 -12.42 1.52 6.30
N ARG A 437 -12.15 1.83 5.03
CA ARG A 437 -10.92 2.53 4.64
C ARG A 437 -10.80 3.92 5.27
N LEU A 438 -11.90 4.66 5.48
CA LEU A 438 -11.83 6.02 6.03
C LEU A 438 -11.45 5.99 7.51
N HIS A 439 -11.93 4.97 8.24
CA HIS A 439 -11.48 4.70 9.61
C HIS A 439 -10.01 4.31 9.66
N TYR A 440 -9.54 3.50 8.71
CA TYR A 440 -8.12 3.16 8.62
C TYR A 440 -7.23 4.37 8.34
N GLN A 441 -7.61 5.21 7.38
CA GLN A 441 -6.91 6.46 7.06
C GLN A 441 -6.90 7.42 8.27
N LEU A 442 -8.01 7.53 9.01
CA LEU A 442 -8.06 8.25 10.28
C LEU A 442 -7.08 7.66 11.31
N GLY A 443 -7.06 6.34 11.45
CA GLY A 443 -6.13 5.63 12.34
C GLY A 443 -4.66 5.93 12.02
N ARG A 444 -4.28 5.98 10.73
CA ARG A 444 -2.91 6.37 10.31
C ARG A 444 -2.55 7.78 10.78
N ALA A 445 -3.46 8.75 10.59
CA ALA A 445 -3.24 10.12 11.01
C ALA A 445 -3.11 10.25 12.55
N LEU A 446 -3.92 9.51 13.31
CA LEU A 446 -3.87 9.49 14.77
C LEU A 446 -2.62 8.79 15.32
N GLN A 447 -2.22 7.67 14.70
CA GLN A 447 -1.02 6.94 15.05
C GLN A 447 0.22 7.81 14.85
N GLY A 448 0.33 8.52 13.73
CA GLY A 448 1.46 9.41 13.48
C GLY A 448 1.55 10.59 14.48
N GLN A 449 0.43 10.97 15.11
CA GLN A 449 0.41 11.96 16.19
C GLN A 449 0.71 11.36 17.58
N GLY A 450 0.92 10.05 17.69
CA GLY A 450 1.10 9.35 18.96
C GLY A 450 -0.19 9.16 19.77
N ARG A 451 -1.37 9.44 19.19
CA ARG A 451 -2.68 9.26 19.84
C ARG A 451 -3.15 7.81 19.70
N LEU A 452 -2.36 6.89 20.28
CA LEU A 452 -2.46 5.46 20.01
C LEU A 452 -3.81 4.83 20.42
N THR A 453 -4.45 5.29 21.49
CA THR A 453 -5.77 4.79 21.89
C THR A 453 -6.83 5.08 20.82
N GLU A 454 -6.91 6.32 20.33
CA GLU A 454 -7.88 6.67 19.29
C GLU A 454 -7.52 6.05 17.94
N ALA A 455 -6.22 5.90 17.64
CA ALA A 455 -5.77 5.17 16.46
C ALA A 455 -6.21 3.71 16.51
N TYR A 456 -6.07 3.06 17.66
CA TYR A 456 -6.52 1.68 17.89
C TYR A 456 -8.02 1.54 17.68
N ASP A 457 -8.83 2.43 18.25
CA ASP A 457 -10.29 2.42 18.08
C ASP A 457 -10.70 2.56 16.61
N ALA A 458 -10.03 3.46 15.87
CA ALA A 458 -10.26 3.64 14.44
C ALA A 458 -9.84 2.40 13.62
N PHE A 459 -8.71 1.78 13.96
CA PHE A 459 -8.26 0.55 13.29
C PHE A 459 -9.14 -0.66 13.60
N GLU A 460 -9.59 -0.85 14.86
CA GLU A 460 -10.56 -1.90 15.20
C GLU A 460 -11.86 -1.69 14.43
N LYS A 461 -12.38 -0.45 14.37
CA LYS A 461 -13.59 -0.16 13.59
C LYS A 461 -13.40 -0.45 12.10
N ALA A 462 -12.25 -0.12 11.52
CA ALA A 462 -11.91 -0.47 10.15
C ALA A 462 -11.83 -1.99 9.95
N SER A 463 -11.23 -2.71 10.91
CA SER A 463 -11.10 -4.17 10.90
C SER A 463 -12.46 -4.88 11.00
N ASP A 464 -13.37 -4.39 11.85
CA ASP A 464 -14.74 -4.87 11.98
C ASP A 464 -15.56 -4.67 10.69
N LEU A 465 -15.25 -3.60 9.95
CA LEU A 465 -15.80 -3.33 8.62
C LEU A 465 -15.09 -4.12 7.50
N GLY A 466 -14.18 -5.04 7.84
CA GLY A 466 -13.49 -5.92 6.89
C GLY A 466 -12.35 -5.26 6.12
N HIS A 467 -11.79 -4.16 6.62
CA HIS A 467 -10.66 -3.52 5.95
C HIS A 467 -9.34 -4.28 6.19
N VAL A 468 -8.74 -4.79 5.11
CA VAL A 468 -7.61 -5.71 5.11
C VAL A 468 -6.37 -5.12 5.77
N ARG A 469 -6.02 -3.86 5.46
CA ARG A 469 -4.87 -3.18 6.05
C ARG A 469 -5.00 -2.97 7.57
N ALA A 470 -6.24 -2.87 8.06
CA ALA A 470 -6.50 -2.64 9.48
C ALA A 470 -6.11 -3.86 10.34
N TYR A 471 -6.16 -5.09 9.80
CA TYR A 471 -5.71 -6.28 10.53
C TYR A 471 -4.25 -6.14 10.99
N ASN A 472 -3.36 -5.72 10.08
CA ASN A 472 -1.97 -5.47 10.42
C ASN A 472 -1.80 -4.30 11.41
N ALA A 473 -2.55 -3.22 11.23
CA ALA A 473 -2.44 -2.03 12.09
C ALA A 473 -2.84 -2.33 13.55
N VAL A 474 -3.96 -3.03 13.75
CA VAL A 474 -4.39 -3.52 15.07
C VAL A 474 -3.36 -4.49 15.65
N ALA A 475 -2.93 -5.49 14.86
CA ALA A 475 -1.96 -6.48 15.30
C ALA A 475 -0.64 -5.85 15.75
N TYR A 476 -0.15 -4.85 15.00
CA TYR A 476 1.06 -4.10 15.32
C TYR A 476 0.96 -3.44 16.70
N LEU A 477 -0.15 -2.75 17.00
CA LEU A 477 -0.34 -2.07 18.29
C LEU A 477 -0.38 -3.04 19.48
N HIS A 478 -0.84 -4.28 19.29
CA HIS A 478 -0.80 -5.29 20.34
C HIS A 478 0.62 -5.79 20.65
N VAL A 479 1.54 -5.82 19.68
CA VAL A 479 2.86 -6.46 19.88
C VAL A 479 4.05 -5.51 19.83
N THR A 480 3.85 -4.27 19.40
CA THR A 480 4.94 -3.30 19.30
C THR A 480 5.47 -2.96 20.70
N PRO A 481 6.81 -2.90 20.89
CA PRO A 481 7.41 -2.42 22.13
C PRO A 481 7.25 -0.91 22.31
N ASN A 482 6.84 -0.17 21.27
CA ASN A 482 6.72 1.29 21.29
C ASN A 482 5.44 1.80 22.00
N VAL A 483 4.52 0.90 22.34
CA VAL A 483 3.36 1.24 23.19
C VAL A 483 3.79 1.15 24.65
N ASP A 484 3.79 2.30 25.33
CA ASP A 484 3.88 2.36 26.78
C ASP A 484 2.56 1.89 27.41
N ARG A 485 2.53 0.63 27.84
CA ARG A 485 1.31 -0.03 28.35
C ARG A 485 0.94 0.38 29.77
N GLU A 486 1.78 1.17 30.45
CA GLU A 486 1.41 1.76 31.73
C GLU A 486 0.46 2.95 31.55
N THR A 487 0.57 3.64 30.41
CA THR A 487 -0.17 4.89 30.11
C THR A 487 -1.19 4.73 28.99
N VAL A 488 -0.96 3.79 28.06
CA VAL A 488 -1.85 3.48 26.93
C VAL A 488 -2.56 2.15 27.18
N PRO A 489 -3.91 2.12 27.26
CA PRO A 489 -4.68 0.93 27.64
C PRO A 489 -4.86 -0.09 26.51
N ILE A 490 -3.80 -0.37 25.74
CA ILE A 490 -3.78 -1.40 24.69
C ILE A 490 -2.98 -2.60 25.21
N PRO A 491 -3.63 -3.76 25.46
CA PRO A 491 -2.94 -4.89 26.06
C PRO A 491 -1.91 -5.51 25.11
N TYR A 492 -0.83 -6.05 25.68
CA TYR A 492 0.06 -6.94 24.93
C TYR A 492 -0.65 -8.26 24.65
N ASP A 493 -0.99 -8.52 23.38
CA ASP A 493 -1.73 -9.72 22.96
C ASP A 493 -1.15 -10.28 21.64
N PRO A 494 -0.12 -11.16 21.73
CA PRO A 494 0.49 -11.74 20.55
C PRO A 494 -0.43 -12.73 19.84
N ASP A 495 -1.36 -13.39 20.53
CA ASP A 495 -2.27 -14.37 19.94
C ASP A 495 -3.31 -13.68 19.06
N LYS A 496 -3.91 -12.59 19.55
CA LYS A 496 -4.78 -11.73 18.74
C LYS A 496 -4.03 -11.18 17.54
N ALA A 497 -2.79 -10.71 17.72
CA ALA A 497 -1.98 -10.19 16.62
C ALA A 497 -1.69 -11.25 15.54
N PHE A 498 -1.37 -12.49 15.93
CA PHE A 498 -1.11 -13.56 14.96
C PHE A 498 -2.38 -13.95 14.19
N ALA A 499 -3.52 -14.06 14.87
CA ALA A 499 -4.79 -14.36 14.22
C ALA A 499 -5.17 -13.28 13.19
N LEU A 500 -4.92 -12.01 13.50
CA LEU A 500 -5.15 -10.89 12.57
C LEU A 500 -4.19 -10.92 11.39
N TRP A 501 -2.90 -11.19 11.61
CA TRP A 501 -1.95 -11.35 10.50
C TRP A 501 -2.30 -12.54 9.62
N ASP A 502 -2.74 -13.66 10.17
CA ASP A 502 -3.15 -14.82 9.37
C ASP A 502 -4.36 -14.45 8.49
N LYS A 503 -5.37 -13.74 9.01
CA LYS A 503 -6.47 -13.17 8.20
C LYS A 503 -5.97 -12.23 7.10
N GLY A 504 -5.02 -11.35 7.43
CA GLY A 504 -4.41 -10.46 6.45
C GLY A 504 -3.66 -11.20 5.35
N ILE A 505 -2.91 -12.25 5.70
CA ILE A 505 -2.18 -13.11 4.75
C ILE A 505 -3.13 -13.87 3.84
N GLU A 506 -4.24 -14.39 4.37
CA GLU A 506 -5.31 -15.02 3.60
C GLU A 506 -5.96 -14.04 2.61
N ALA A 507 -6.12 -12.77 3.02
CA ALA A 507 -6.62 -11.69 2.17
C ALA A 507 -5.56 -11.05 1.25
N GLY A 508 -4.32 -11.55 1.25
CA GLY A 508 -3.24 -11.07 0.38
C GLY A 508 -2.50 -9.81 0.85
N ASP A 509 -2.61 -9.40 2.12
CA ASP A 509 -1.94 -8.20 2.66
C ASP A 509 -0.42 -8.36 2.78
N PRO A 510 0.39 -7.60 2.03
CA PRO A 510 1.85 -7.69 2.08
C PRO A 510 2.44 -7.28 3.43
N PHE A 511 1.78 -6.41 4.20
CA PHE A 511 2.29 -5.98 5.49
C PHE A 511 2.06 -7.05 6.58
N SER A 512 0.94 -7.76 6.55
CA SER A 512 0.72 -8.93 7.40
C SER A 512 1.73 -10.03 7.09
N MET A 513 2.01 -10.29 5.80
CA MET A 513 3.09 -11.19 5.37
C MET A 513 4.45 -10.74 5.92
N HIS A 514 4.77 -9.44 5.81
CA HIS A 514 5.99 -8.87 6.38
C HIS A 514 6.10 -9.08 7.89
N ALA A 515 5.06 -8.69 8.64
CA ALA A 515 5.11 -8.66 10.09
C ALA A 515 5.21 -10.08 10.68
N ARG A 516 4.40 -11.02 10.16
CA ARG A 516 4.49 -12.43 10.53
C ARG A 516 5.80 -13.06 10.06
N GLY A 517 6.21 -12.77 8.83
CA GLY A 517 7.42 -13.30 8.21
C GLY A 517 8.70 -12.90 8.95
N LYS A 518 8.85 -11.60 9.25
CA LYS A 518 9.95 -11.05 10.06
C LYS A 518 10.04 -11.71 11.43
N ARG A 519 8.90 -11.91 12.09
CA ARG A 519 8.88 -12.55 13.41
C ARG A 519 9.35 -13.99 13.33
N LEU A 520 8.80 -14.77 12.39
CA LEU A 520 9.21 -16.17 12.20
C LEU A 520 10.70 -16.28 11.86
N LEU A 521 11.19 -15.45 10.93
CA LEU A 521 12.59 -15.45 10.51
C LEU A 521 13.55 -15.11 11.67
N ARG A 522 13.25 -14.07 12.45
CA ARG A 522 14.14 -13.57 13.52
C ARG A 522 14.00 -14.26 14.86
N LYS A 523 12.81 -14.77 15.21
CA LYS A 523 12.50 -15.23 16.58
C LYS A 523 12.25 -16.72 16.70
N SER A 524 11.99 -17.44 15.60
CA SER A 524 11.84 -18.89 15.67
C SER A 524 13.20 -19.58 15.90
N SER A 525 13.16 -20.69 16.63
CA SER A 525 14.26 -21.62 16.80
C SER A 525 14.27 -22.79 15.81
N THR A 526 13.19 -23.00 15.03
CA THR A 526 13.10 -24.13 14.10
C THR A 526 13.41 -23.72 12.66
N PRO A 527 14.16 -24.52 11.89
CA PRO A 527 14.41 -24.25 10.47
C PRO A 527 13.13 -24.11 9.65
N GLU A 528 12.11 -24.93 9.94
CA GLU A 528 10.84 -24.95 9.21
C GLU A 528 10.06 -23.64 9.35
N GLU A 529 10.01 -23.08 10.55
CA GLU A 529 9.33 -21.80 10.79
C GLU A 529 10.12 -20.63 10.23
N LYS A 530 11.46 -20.64 10.33
CA LYS A 530 12.30 -19.63 9.67
C LYS A 530 12.10 -19.65 8.16
N GLN A 531 12.02 -20.83 7.55
CA GLN A 531 11.71 -20.98 6.14
C GLN A 531 10.35 -20.37 5.80
N ARG A 532 9.30 -20.70 6.57
CA ARG A 532 7.98 -20.06 6.40
C ARG A 532 8.07 -18.53 6.53
N GLY A 533 8.91 -18.03 7.43
CA GLY A 533 9.16 -16.60 7.61
C GLY A 533 9.77 -15.95 6.36
N PHE A 534 10.79 -16.59 5.79
CA PHE A 534 11.41 -16.19 4.55
C PHE A 534 10.43 -16.23 3.37
N ASP A 535 9.60 -17.27 3.27
CA ASP A 535 8.61 -17.41 2.20
C ASP A 535 7.58 -16.27 2.23
N LEU A 536 7.09 -15.91 3.43
CA LEU A 536 6.18 -14.78 3.61
C LEU A 536 6.84 -13.45 3.25
N LEU A 537 8.09 -13.22 3.67
CA LEU A 537 8.82 -12.01 3.31
C LEU A 537 9.06 -11.91 1.81
N SER A 538 9.41 -13.03 1.16
CA SER A 538 9.60 -13.11 -0.28
C SER A 538 8.32 -12.80 -1.05
N ARG A 539 7.18 -13.35 -0.60
CA ARG A 539 5.86 -13.01 -1.15
C ARG A 539 5.52 -11.53 -0.98
N ALA A 540 5.90 -10.91 0.14
CA ALA A 540 5.71 -9.48 0.34
C ALA A 540 6.63 -8.63 -0.57
N VAL A 541 7.89 -9.04 -0.80
CA VAL A 541 8.79 -8.40 -1.78
C VAL A 541 8.21 -8.52 -3.18
N GLU A 542 7.67 -9.69 -3.50
CA GLU A 542 6.83 -9.97 -4.65
C GLU A 542 5.50 -9.19 -4.64
N LEU A 543 5.25 -8.25 -3.74
CA LEU A 543 4.12 -7.32 -3.83
C LEU A 543 4.61 -5.87 -3.88
N GLY A 544 5.93 -5.66 -3.96
CA GLY A 544 6.58 -4.36 -3.94
C GLY A 544 6.79 -3.82 -2.52
N HIS A 545 6.64 -4.63 -1.47
CA HIS A 545 6.74 -4.19 -0.08
C HIS A 545 8.18 -3.88 0.33
N THR A 546 8.51 -2.60 0.45
CA THR A 546 9.88 -2.10 0.69
C THR A 546 10.44 -2.50 2.04
N TYR A 547 9.63 -2.56 3.11
CA TYR A 547 10.13 -3.04 4.41
C TYR A 547 10.53 -4.51 4.40
N SER A 548 9.94 -5.34 3.54
CA SER A 548 10.36 -6.73 3.36
C SER A 548 11.65 -6.82 2.55
N MET A 549 11.85 -5.92 1.59
CA MET A 549 13.13 -5.79 0.87
C MET A 549 14.23 -5.38 1.87
N ASN A 550 13.98 -4.39 2.72
CA ASN A 550 14.92 -3.99 3.77
C ASN A 550 15.23 -5.14 4.73
N GLU A 551 14.21 -5.88 5.18
CA GLU A 551 14.37 -7.01 6.08
C GLU A 551 15.24 -8.13 5.48
N LEU A 552 14.94 -8.55 4.25
CA LEU A 552 15.72 -9.57 3.57
C LEU A 552 17.12 -9.07 3.17
N GLY A 553 17.23 -7.80 2.79
CA GLY A 553 18.50 -7.15 2.47
C GLY A 553 19.45 -7.16 3.67
N VAL A 554 18.95 -6.72 4.83
CA VAL A 554 19.68 -6.77 6.11
C VAL A 554 20.03 -8.20 6.48
N PHE A 555 19.07 -9.13 6.37
CA PHE A 555 19.28 -10.55 6.69
C PHE A 555 20.43 -11.15 5.88
N PHE A 556 20.41 -11.05 4.55
CA PHE A 556 21.46 -11.66 3.72
C PHE A 556 22.80 -10.94 3.80
N LEU A 557 22.82 -9.64 4.09
CA LEU A 557 24.05 -8.85 4.12
C LEU A 557 24.78 -8.96 5.46
N TRP A 558 24.05 -9.12 6.58
CA TRP A 558 24.62 -9.08 7.93
C TRP A 558 24.25 -10.28 8.84
N SER A 559 23.69 -11.39 8.33
CA SER A 559 23.38 -12.56 9.18
C SER A 559 24.60 -13.16 9.89
N GLY A 560 25.81 -12.95 9.35
CA GLY A 560 27.08 -13.37 9.95
C GLY A 560 27.27 -14.89 10.05
N ASP A 561 26.39 -15.68 9.42
CA ASP A 561 26.37 -17.14 9.42
C ASP A 561 26.58 -17.71 8.00
N GLU A 562 26.49 -19.04 7.85
CA GLU A 562 26.60 -19.74 6.56
C GLU A 562 25.52 -19.34 5.53
N LEU A 563 24.50 -18.56 5.93
CA LEU A 563 23.42 -18.08 5.06
C LEU A 563 23.70 -16.71 4.43
N ALA A 564 24.82 -16.07 4.77
CA ALA A 564 25.19 -14.76 4.24
C ALA A 564 25.32 -14.80 2.71
N GLN A 565 24.58 -13.92 2.03
CA GLN A 565 24.61 -13.73 0.58
C GLN A 565 24.70 -12.21 0.31
N PRO A 566 25.86 -11.58 0.52
CA PRO A 566 25.95 -10.12 0.60
C PRO A 566 25.52 -9.39 -0.68
N GLU A 567 25.84 -9.92 -1.85
CA GLU A 567 25.42 -9.34 -3.15
C GLU A 567 23.89 -9.36 -3.28
N ARG A 568 23.26 -10.48 -2.94
CA ARG A 568 21.80 -10.59 -2.90
C ARG A 568 21.17 -9.64 -1.89
N GLY A 569 21.79 -9.49 -0.72
CA GLY A 569 21.37 -8.53 0.30
C GLY A 569 21.39 -7.10 -0.23
N LEU A 570 22.46 -6.73 -0.95
CA LEU A 570 22.60 -5.43 -1.58
C LEU A 570 21.49 -5.18 -2.63
N SER A 571 21.19 -6.16 -3.49
CA SER A 571 20.12 -6.03 -4.49
C SER A 571 18.75 -5.72 -3.87
N TYR A 572 18.41 -6.33 -2.72
CA TYR A 572 17.18 -5.96 -2.00
C TYR A 572 17.20 -4.52 -1.50
N LEU A 573 18.33 -4.05 -0.96
CA LEU A 573 18.45 -2.67 -0.45
C LEU A 573 18.39 -1.64 -1.59
N GLU A 574 19.05 -1.92 -2.72
CA GLU A 574 18.99 -1.09 -3.92
C GLU A 574 17.57 -1.05 -4.51
N ALA A 575 16.88 -2.19 -4.55
CA ALA A 575 15.49 -2.27 -4.98
C ALA A 575 14.53 -1.48 -4.06
N SER A 576 14.80 -1.46 -2.75
CA SER A 576 14.05 -0.67 -1.77
C SER A 576 14.29 0.83 -1.96
N ALA A 577 15.55 1.26 -2.03
CA ALA A 577 15.94 2.65 -2.25
C ALA A 577 15.44 3.19 -3.60
N GLY A 578 15.50 2.38 -4.67
CA GLY A 578 15.00 2.74 -6.00
C GLY A 578 13.48 2.97 -6.07
N ARG A 579 12.74 2.53 -5.05
CA ARG A 579 11.31 2.82 -4.85
C ARG A 579 11.05 4.05 -3.95
N GLY A 580 12.11 4.73 -3.50
CA GLY A 580 12.05 5.91 -2.65
C GLY A 580 11.89 5.60 -1.16
N ASP A 581 12.16 4.37 -0.72
CA ASP A 581 12.04 3.97 0.69
C ASP A 581 13.18 4.57 1.53
N ILE A 582 12.81 5.29 2.59
CA ILE A 582 13.75 6.01 3.45
C ILE A 582 14.73 5.09 4.20
N TYR A 583 14.32 3.87 4.53
CA TYR A 583 15.19 2.89 5.19
C TYR A 583 16.06 2.16 4.18
N GLY A 584 15.57 1.91 2.96
CA GLY A 584 16.39 1.42 1.85
C GLY A 584 17.59 2.33 1.61
N THR A 585 17.34 3.65 1.49
CA THR A 585 18.41 4.65 1.32
C THR A 585 19.36 4.69 2.52
N ALA A 586 18.85 4.64 3.76
CA ALA A 586 19.71 4.58 4.95
C ALA A 586 20.54 3.28 5.03
N ASN A 587 19.96 2.14 4.66
CA ASN A 587 20.62 0.84 4.59
C ASN A 587 21.78 0.84 3.58
N LEU A 588 21.62 1.49 2.43
CA LEU A 588 22.74 1.72 1.51
C LEU A 588 23.82 2.61 2.13
N GLY A 589 23.44 3.60 2.94
CA GLY A 589 24.39 4.39 3.73
C GLY A 589 25.27 3.51 4.63
N TYR A 590 24.68 2.54 5.33
CA TYR A 590 25.42 1.55 6.13
C TYR A 590 26.34 0.67 5.27
N VAL A 591 25.90 0.25 4.08
CA VAL A 591 26.74 -0.53 3.15
C VAL A 591 28.03 0.22 2.81
N TYR A 592 27.94 1.49 2.39
CA TYR A 592 29.14 2.28 2.06
C TYR A 592 29.95 2.70 3.29
N ARG A 593 29.30 2.84 4.46
CA ARG A 593 30.00 3.13 5.71
C ARG A 593 30.91 1.98 6.11
N ASP A 594 30.45 0.74 5.99
CA ASP A 594 31.09 -0.43 6.59
C ASP A 594 31.77 -1.35 5.54
N GLY A 595 31.60 -1.06 4.25
CA GLY A 595 32.14 -1.89 3.16
C GLY A 595 31.33 -3.16 2.92
N GLY A 596 30.01 -3.08 3.08
CA GLY A 596 29.09 -4.20 2.89
C GLY A 596 29.11 -4.73 1.45
N ALA A 597 28.86 -6.04 1.30
CA ALA A 597 28.83 -6.72 0.00
C ALA A 597 30.08 -6.48 -0.88
N GLY A 598 31.25 -6.35 -0.26
CA GLY A 598 32.52 -6.13 -0.97
C GLY A 598 32.67 -4.73 -1.59
N LYS A 599 31.75 -3.80 -1.33
CA LYS A 599 31.89 -2.40 -1.73
C LYS A 599 33.03 -1.74 -0.95
N PRO A 600 33.81 -0.84 -1.57
CA PRO A 600 34.82 -0.08 -0.83
C PRO A 600 34.14 0.82 0.20
N ILE A 601 34.78 0.97 1.35
CA ILE A 601 34.37 1.95 2.37
C ILE A 601 34.44 3.36 1.75
N ASP A 602 33.31 4.05 1.73
CA ASP A 602 33.16 5.41 1.22
C ASP A 602 32.27 6.20 2.17
N LYS A 603 32.91 6.88 3.14
CA LYS A 603 32.22 7.61 4.21
C LYS A 603 31.51 8.87 3.71
N GLU A 604 32.01 9.49 2.63
CA GLU A 604 31.35 10.65 2.01
C GLU A 604 30.08 10.21 1.28
N LYS A 605 30.13 9.08 0.55
CA LYS A 605 28.92 8.50 -0.04
C LYS A 605 27.92 8.04 1.01
N ALA A 606 28.39 7.41 2.10
CA ALA A 606 27.53 7.06 3.23
C ALA A 606 26.84 8.29 3.83
N ARG A 607 27.60 9.39 4.05
CA ARG A 607 27.05 10.67 4.51
C ARG A 607 25.98 11.21 3.55
N ALA A 608 26.23 11.16 2.24
CA ALA A 608 25.26 11.62 1.24
C ALA A 608 23.94 10.83 1.31
N LEU A 609 24.02 9.50 1.39
CA LEU A 609 22.85 8.62 1.52
C LEU A 609 22.11 8.85 2.84
N PHE A 610 22.81 8.98 3.97
CA PHE A 610 22.17 9.33 5.24
C PHE A 610 21.54 10.73 5.20
N ALA A 611 22.15 11.69 4.52
CA ALA A 611 21.59 13.03 4.38
C ALA A 611 20.33 13.03 3.51
N GLU A 612 20.29 12.22 2.44
CA GLU A 612 19.10 11.99 1.63
C GLU A 612 17.99 11.35 2.47
N ALA A 613 18.28 10.25 3.18
CA ALA A 613 17.32 9.61 4.08
C ALA A 613 16.83 10.59 5.18
N ALA A 614 17.71 11.43 5.72
CA ALA A 614 17.35 12.47 6.68
C ALA A 614 16.44 13.55 6.07
N GLN A 615 16.68 13.98 4.83
CA GLN A 615 15.79 14.91 4.12
C GLN A 615 14.39 14.32 3.91
N LEU A 616 14.32 13.00 3.65
CA LEU A 616 13.06 12.28 3.53
C LEU A 616 12.38 11.99 4.88
N GLY A 617 13.02 12.26 6.01
CA GLY A 617 12.41 12.15 7.34
C GLY A 617 12.84 10.93 8.17
N HIS A 618 13.84 10.14 7.73
CA HIS A 618 14.33 9.00 8.50
C HIS A 618 14.78 9.43 9.92
N PRO A 619 14.37 8.74 10.99
CA PRO A 619 14.61 9.19 12.36
C PRO A 619 16.08 9.06 12.79
N HIS A 620 16.75 7.96 12.43
CA HIS A 620 18.11 7.65 12.92
C HIS A 620 19.24 8.11 11.99
N ALA A 621 18.95 8.47 10.74
CA ALA A 621 19.97 8.82 9.74
C ALA A 621 20.77 10.07 10.14
N PRO A 622 20.16 11.13 10.73
CA PRO A 622 20.92 12.26 11.26
C PRO A 622 22.02 11.84 12.23
N ALA A 623 21.73 10.96 13.20
CA ALA A 623 22.72 10.56 14.19
C ALA A 623 23.88 9.72 13.61
N GLU A 624 23.67 9.03 12.49
CA GLU A 624 24.77 8.38 11.76
C GLU A 624 25.76 9.39 11.19
N ILE A 625 25.26 10.51 10.64
CA ILE A 625 26.13 11.60 10.16
C ILE A 625 26.91 12.19 11.33
N GLY A 626 26.25 12.44 12.46
CA GLY A 626 26.92 12.89 13.68
C GLY A 626 28.04 11.94 14.12
N ARG A 627 27.80 10.61 14.08
CA ARG A 627 28.82 9.59 14.41
C ARG A 627 30.01 9.63 13.45
N LEU A 628 29.78 9.75 12.14
CA LEU A 628 30.87 9.87 11.16
C LEU A 628 31.76 11.08 11.43
N ILE A 629 31.16 12.24 11.72
CA ILE A 629 31.90 13.47 12.03
C ILE A 629 32.71 13.28 13.31
N MET A 630 32.09 12.76 14.38
CA MET A 630 32.76 12.57 15.67
C MET A 630 33.85 11.50 15.65
N GLY A 631 33.76 10.53 14.74
CA GLY A 631 34.80 9.54 14.48
C GLY A 631 36.03 10.10 13.74
N GLY A 632 35.92 11.30 13.16
CA GLY A 632 36.97 11.87 12.29
C GLY A 632 36.99 11.26 10.89
N ASP A 633 35.92 10.56 10.49
CA ASP A 633 35.81 9.88 9.21
C ASP A 633 35.60 10.84 8.02
N LEU A 634 35.27 12.11 8.30
CA LEU A 634 34.91 13.13 7.30
C LEU A 634 35.81 14.37 7.44
N PRO A 635 36.63 14.71 6.43
CA PRO A 635 37.59 15.80 6.52
C PRO A 635 36.91 17.18 6.58
N GLY A 636 37.43 18.06 7.45
CA GLY A 636 36.95 19.45 7.58
C GLY A 636 35.62 19.62 8.33
N ARG A 637 35.09 18.55 8.94
CA ARG A 637 33.88 18.55 9.75
C ARG A 637 34.21 18.66 11.23
N ASP A 638 33.37 19.35 12.01
CA ASP A 638 33.63 19.63 13.43
C ASP A 638 32.50 19.18 14.37
N ALA A 639 32.77 19.27 15.67
CA ALA A 639 31.82 18.86 16.72
C ALA A 639 30.53 19.70 16.73
N ALA A 640 30.55 20.93 16.21
CA ALA A 640 29.35 21.77 16.15
C ALA A 640 28.40 21.27 15.06
N GLU A 641 28.90 20.90 13.88
CA GLU A 641 28.08 20.24 12.84
C GLU A 641 27.50 18.91 13.36
N ALA A 642 28.30 18.09 14.06
CA ALA A 642 27.81 16.83 14.63
C ALA A 642 26.64 17.05 15.62
N LEU A 643 26.71 18.09 16.44
CA LEU A 643 25.65 18.44 17.38
C LEU A 643 24.34 18.82 16.67
N GLU A 644 24.40 19.53 15.54
CA GLU A 644 23.21 19.87 14.75
C GLU A 644 22.50 18.62 14.22
N TRP A 645 23.28 17.66 13.71
CA TRP A 645 22.74 16.38 13.24
C TRP A 645 22.14 15.54 14.37
N TYR A 646 22.80 15.50 15.53
CA TYR A 646 22.27 14.84 16.72
C TYR A 646 20.98 15.49 17.23
N ASP A 647 20.89 16.82 17.21
CA ASP A 647 19.68 17.56 17.59
C ASP A 647 18.53 17.28 16.61
N MET A 648 18.81 17.17 15.31
CA MET A 648 17.82 16.74 14.32
C MET A 648 17.31 15.32 14.62
N GLY A 649 18.19 14.36 14.90
CA GLY A 649 17.80 13.00 15.30
C GLY A 649 16.94 12.99 16.56
N LEU A 650 17.37 13.70 17.62
CA LEU A 650 16.63 13.81 18.87
C LEU A 650 15.23 14.41 18.67
N SER A 651 15.11 15.44 17.84
CA SER A 651 13.82 16.06 17.53
C SER A 651 12.83 15.11 16.85
N ARG A 652 13.35 14.05 16.21
CA ARG A 652 12.56 12.99 15.57
C ARG A 652 12.33 11.78 16.45
N GLY A 653 12.90 11.73 17.65
CA GLY A 653 12.75 10.63 18.59
C GLY A 653 13.92 9.65 18.63
N ASP A 654 15.06 9.97 18.01
CA ASP A 654 16.27 9.15 18.16
C ASP A 654 16.98 9.41 19.51
N ALA A 655 16.87 8.45 20.43
CA ALA A 655 17.44 8.54 21.76
C ALA A 655 18.97 8.66 21.74
N TRP A 656 19.63 7.99 20.79
CA TRP A 656 21.08 8.07 20.62
C TRP A 656 21.52 9.44 20.12
N GLY A 657 20.70 10.13 19.32
CA GLY A 657 20.90 11.54 18.99
C GLY A 657 21.00 12.40 20.26
N GLY A 658 20.08 12.20 21.22
CA GLY A 658 20.11 12.96 22.47
C GLY A 658 21.29 12.62 23.39
N ALA A 659 21.61 11.34 23.56
CA ALA A 659 22.74 10.91 24.40
C ALA A 659 24.09 11.36 23.82
N ASN A 660 24.32 11.14 22.52
CA ASN A 660 25.56 11.56 21.86
C ASN A 660 25.66 13.09 21.77
N GLY A 661 24.56 13.78 21.48
CA GLY A 661 24.51 15.25 21.47
C GLY A 661 24.84 15.84 22.86
N ALA A 662 24.33 15.24 23.94
CA ALA A 662 24.70 15.62 25.30
C ALA A 662 26.20 15.40 25.56
N TRP A 663 26.73 14.25 25.15
CA TRP A 663 28.16 13.95 25.30
C TRP A 663 29.04 14.95 24.54
N VAL A 664 28.73 15.25 23.27
CA VAL A 664 29.47 16.21 22.44
C VAL A 664 29.44 17.60 23.08
N ALA A 665 28.27 18.04 23.54
CA ALA A 665 28.11 19.33 24.21
C ALA A 665 28.98 19.44 25.47
N LEU A 666 29.06 18.39 26.29
CA LEU A 666 29.85 18.38 27.53
C LEU A 666 31.37 18.24 27.31
N ASN A 667 31.79 17.50 26.28
CA ASN A 667 33.19 17.09 26.14
C ASN A 667 33.94 17.83 25.03
N ARG A 668 33.24 18.28 23.99
CA ARG A 668 33.86 18.87 22.78
C ARG A 668 33.49 20.33 22.56
N LEU A 669 32.41 20.78 23.20
CA LEU A 669 31.86 22.13 23.04
C LEU A 669 31.54 22.80 24.39
N ALA A 670 32.23 22.41 25.47
CA ALA A 670 31.92 22.87 26.83
C ALA A 670 32.05 24.40 27.01
N ASP A 671 32.90 25.04 26.21
CA ASP A 671 33.09 26.49 26.15
C ASP A 671 32.02 27.21 25.33
N ARG A 672 31.27 26.48 24.50
CA ARG A 672 30.27 27.01 23.55
C ARG A 672 28.83 26.65 23.93
N VAL A 673 28.62 25.51 24.59
CA VAL A 673 27.30 24.98 24.93
C VAL A 673 27.16 24.90 26.46
N PRO A 674 26.19 25.60 27.06
CA PRO A 674 25.96 25.52 28.50
C PRO A 674 25.62 24.09 28.97
N ALA A 675 26.14 23.70 30.13
CA ALA A 675 25.91 22.37 30.71
C ALA A 675 24.42 22.01 30.82
N HIS A 676 23.56 22.95 31.20
CA HIS A 676 22.11 22.71 31.28
C HIS A 676 21.46 22.33 29.93
N ALA A 677 22.02 22.80 28.81
CA ALA A 677 21.53 22.44 27.48
C ALA A 677 21.96 21.01 27.09
N ALA A 678 23.11 20.53 27.60
CA ALA A 678 23.49 19.13 27.50
C ALA A 678 22.61 18.25 28.40
N ALA A 679 22.36 18.67 29.65
CA ALA A 679 21.42 17.98 30.54
C ALA A 679 20.04 17.83 29.89
N ALA A 680 19.51 18.89 29.26
CA ALA A 680 18.23 18.82 28.56
C ALA A 680 18.21 17.77 27.43
N ARG A 681 19.31 17.59 26.67
CA ARG A 681 19.43 16.55 25.64
C ARG A 681 19.43 15.14 26.25
N ALA A 682 20.22 14.93 27.30
CA ALA A 682 20.26 13.66 28.02
C ALA A 682 18.89 13.32 28.65
N GLY A 683 18.22 14.31 29.25
CA GLY A 683 16.87 14.17 29.79
C GLY A 683 15.85 13.74 28.73
N LYS A 684 15.92 14.32 27.53
CA LYS A 684 15.10 13.91 26.38
C LYS A 684 15.43 12.48 25.91
N ALA A 685 16.70 12.12 25.80
CA ALA A 685 17.11 10.75 25.49
C ALA A 685 16.53 9.73 26.49
N MET A 686 16.52 10.06 27.79
CA MET A 686 15.95 9.18 28.81
C MET A 686 14.44 8.94 28.68
N ALA A 687 13.71 9.90 28.13
CA ALA A 687 12.26 9.82 27.95
C ALA A 687 11.85 8.97 26.74
N LEU A 688 12.80 8.63 25.86
CA LEU A 688 12.57 7.82 24.66
C LEU A 688 12.77 6.32 24.93
N ASN A 689 12.25 5.48 24.05
CA ASN A 689 12.18 4.02 24.25
C ASN A 689 13.42 3.26 23.74
N ASP A 690 14.60 3.63 24.25
CA ASP A 690 15.86 2.91 24.00
C ASP A 690 16.61 2.73 25.34
N PRO A 691 16.77 1.49 25.85
CA PRO A 691 17.36 1.25 27.16
C PRO A 691 18.86 1.60 27.22
N ASP A 692 19.60 1.40 26.13
CA ASP A 692 21.04 1.63 26.09
C ASP A 692 21.36 3.12 26.00
N ALA A 693 20.65 3.85 25.14
CA ALA A 693 20.75 5.31 25.08
C ALA A 693 20.29 5.96 26.39
N ARG A 694 19.26 5.42 27.04
CA ARG A 694 18.81 5.88 28.36
C ARG A 694 19.87 5.66 29.42
N ALA A 695 20.53 4.49 29.43
CA ALA A 695 21.63 4.21 30.36
C ALA A 695 22.81 5.17 30.15
N ALA A 696 23.23 5.39 28.91
CA ALA A 696 24.29 6.35 28.57
C ALA A 696 23.93 7.78 28.98
N ALA A 697 22.68 8.22 28.75
CA ALA A 697 22.20 9.52 29.17
C ALA A 697 22.14 9.66 30.70
N GLN A 698 21.74 8.60 31.42
CA GLN A 698 21.73 8.57 32.88
C GLN A 698 23.15 8.68 33.45
N GLU A 699 24.12 8.00 32.86
CA GLU A 699 25.52 8.08 33.27
C GLU A 699 26.04 9.52 33.15
N LEU A 700 25.78 10.18 32.02
CA LEU A 700 26.13 11.59 31.81
C LEU A 700 25.52 12.50 32.89
N LEU A 701 24.22 12.37 33.15
CA LEU A 701 23.52 13.20 34.14
C LEU A 701 24.02 12.95 35.57
N SER A 702 24.39 11.72 35.89
CA SER A 702 24.90 11.36 37.23
C SER A 702 26.29 11.95 37.51
N ALA A 703 27.06 12.26 36.46
CA ALA A 703 28.34 12.94 36.56
C ALA A 703 28.22 14.47 36.60
N MET A 704 27.03 15.04 36.37
CA MET A 704 26.80 16.49 36.36
C MET A 704 26.44 17.04 37.74
N PRO A 705 26.79 18.31 38.03
CA PRO A 705 26.28 18.99 39.21
C PRO A 705 24.74 19.04 39.21
N GLU A 706 24.10 18.74 40.35
CA GLU A 706 22.63 18.76 40.46
C GLU A 706 22.02 20.10 40.02
N ARG A 707 22.76 21.21 40.23
CA ARG A 707 22.36 22.55 39.78
C ARG A 707 22.20 22.62 38.26
N ASP A 708 23.08 21.99 37.50
CA ASP A 708 23.02 21.99 36.04
C ASP A 708 21.90 21.07 35.52
N VAL A 709 21.65 19.96 36.20
CA VAL A 709 20.50 19.06 35.92
C VAL A 709 19.17 19.78 36.19
N ALA A 710 19.07 20.49 37.32
CA ALA A 710 17.93 21.32 37.66
C ALA A 710 17.73 22.47 36.65
N ALA A 711 18.82 23.12 36.22
CA ALA A 711 18.78 24.11 35.16
C ALA A 711 18.35 23.49 33.82
N GLY A 712 18.72 22.24 33.52
CA GLY A 712 18.23 21.51 32.35
C GLY A 712 16.71 21.34 32.37
N THR A 713 16.13 21.07 33.55
CA THR A 713 14.66 20.99 33.73
C THR A 713 14.02 22.35 33.44
N GLN A 714 14.56 23.42 34.03
CA GLN A 714 14.08 24.79 33.77
C GLN A 714 14.23 25.18 32.30
N TYR A 715 15.30 24.73 31.64
CA TYR A 715 15.55 24.99 30.23
C TYR A 715 14.49 24.35 29.33
N ILE A 716 14.12 23.09 29.57
CA ILE A 716 13.02 22.43 28.83
C ILE A 716 11.70 23.18 29.08
N LEU A 717 11.38 23.53 30.32
CA LEU A 717 10.16 24.30 30.63
C LEU A 717 10.14 25.66 29.91
N ARG A 718 11.29 26.35 29.84
CA ARG A 718 11.39 27.60 29.07
C ARG A 718 11.16 27.38 27.58
N GLN A 719 11.66 26.27 27.01
CA GLN A 719 11.37 25.89 25.61
C GLN A 719 9.87 25.64 25.39
N LEU A 720 9.15 25.19 26.41
CA LEU A 720 7.69 25.01 26.40
C LEU A 720 6.90 26.30 26.66
N GLY A 721 7.59 27.44 26.81
CA GLY A 721 6.97 28.76 26.99
C GLY A 721 6.85 29.21 28.46
N ALA A 722 7.40 28.46 29.42
CA ALA A 722 7.38 28.88 30.82
C ALA A 722 8.23 30.14 31.04
N GLY A 723 7.63 31.18 31.63
CA GLY A 723 8.30 32.43 31.99
C GLY A 723 9.17 32.31 33.25
N ILE A 724 10.13 31.39 33.26
CA ILE A 724 11.05 31.14 34.39
C ILE A 724 12.52 31.35 33.99
N ALA A 725 13.34 31.69 34.97
CA ALA A 725 14.80 31.74 34.80
C ALA A 725 15.39 30.33 34.70
N VAL A 726 16.54 30.23 34.02
CA VAL A 726 17.37 29.01 33.93
C VAL A 726 18.61 29.25 34.78
N ASP A 727 18.46 29.11 36.09
CA ASP A 727 19.47 29.47 37.11
C ASP A 727 19.96 28.27 37.97
N GLY A 728 19.32 27.12 37.78
CA GLY A 728 19.54 25.88 38.53
C GLY A 728 18.89 25.87 39.91
N GLN A 729 18.17 26.92 40.29
CA GLN A 729 17.43 27.01 41.54
C GLN A 729 15.98 26.56 41.30
N PHE A 730 15.74 25.25 41.37
CA PHE A 730 14.40 24.71 41.17
C PHE A 730 13.49 24.99 42.39
N GLY A 731 12.93 26.20 42.42
CA GLY A 731 12.04 26.67 43.47
C GLY A 731 10.55 26.45 43.18
N PRO A 732 9.66 27.05 44.00
CA PRO A 732 8.20 26.92 43.86
C PRO A 732 7.66 27.31 42.49
N ALA A 733 8.26 28.32 41.83
CA ALA A 733 7.85 28.74 40.48
C ALA A 733 8.12 27.66 39.43
N SER A 734 9.33 27.06 39.41
CA SER A 734 9.67 25.96 38.50
C SER A 734 8.81 24.73 38.76
N ARG A 735 8.57 24.39 40.03
CA ARG A 735 7.67 23.28 40.42
C ARG A 735 6.26 23.49 39.87
N LYS A 736 5.68 24.69 40.09
CA LYS A 736 4.34 25.02 39.59
C LYS A 736 4.25 24.94 38.06
N GLN A 737 5.26 25.42 37.34
CA GLN A 737 5.27 25.32 35.87
C GLN A 737 5.37 23.88 35.38
N LEU A 738 6.19 23.06 36.03
CA LEU A 738 6.29 21.63 35.70
C LEU A 738 4.95 20.91 35.93
N GLU A 739 4.27 21.17 37.04
CA GLU A 739 2.94 20.61 37.31
C GLU A 739 1.87 21.07 36.30
N ASN A 740 1.92 22.35 35.91
CA ASN A 740 0.96 22.90 34.95
C ASN A 740 1.12 22.26 33.58
N HIS A 741 2.35 22.21 33.05
CA HIS A 741 2.59 21.55 31.77
C HIS A 741 2.37 20.04 31.83
N ALA A 742 2.60 19.39 32.98
CA ALA A 742 2.22 17.99 33.17
C ALA A 742 0.71 17.78 33.01
N ARG A 743 -0.12 18.63 33.63
CA ARG A 743 -1.58 18.60 33.48
C ARG A 743 -2.00 18.87 32.04
N GLU A 744 -1.40 19.87 31.39
CA GLU A 744 -1.68 20.20 29.99
C GLU A 744 -1.34 19.04 29.04
N ALA A 745 -0.25 18.31 29.34
CA ALA A 745 0.19 17.13 28.61
C ALA A 745 -0.58 15.84 28.95
N GLY A 746 -1.54 15.88 29.88
CA GLY A 746 -2.27 14.69 30.34
C GLY A 746 -1.43 13.71 31.16
N LEU A 747 -0.29 14.14 31.70
CA LEU A 747 0.62 13.34 32.52
C LEU A 747 0.36 13.56 34.03
N PRO A 748 0.78 12.62 34.90
CA PRO A 748 0.70 12.81 36.35
C PRO A 748 1.43 14.08 36.79
N ALA A 749 0.70 15.00 37.42
CA ALA A 749 1.24 16.27 37.91
C ALA A 749 1.98 16.14 39.25
N ILE A 750 2.61 14.99 39.49
CA ILE A 750 3.39 14.71 40.69
C ILE A 750 4.85 15.01 40.36
N VAL A 751 5.39 16.08 40.96
CA VAL A 751 6.79 16.48 40.72
C VAL A 751 7.73 15.64 41.59
N PRO A 752 8.65 14.86 41.00
CA PRO A 752 9.65 14.11 41.76
C PRO A 752 10.58 15.03 42.57
N GLU A 753 11.17 14.53 43.65
CA GLU A 753 12.17 15.29 44.40
C GLU A 753 13.57 15.19 43.75
N ASP A 754 13.91 14.02 43.23
CA ASP A 754 15.17 13.77 42.53
C ASP A 754 15.32 14.67 41.25
N PRO A 755 16.44 15.41 41.08
CA PRO A 755 16.66 16.28 39.92
C PRO A 755 16.57 15.54 38.57
N VAL A 756 17.09 14.32 38.47
CA VAL A 756 17.10 13.56 37.22
C VAL A 756 15.68 13.12 36.85
N SER A 757 14.91 12.64 37.83
CA SER A 757 13.51 12.26 37.66
C SER A 757 12.63 13.45 37.26
N ARG A 758 12.90 14.65 37.80
CA ARG A 758 12.24 15.90 37.37
C ARG A 758 12.57 16.25 35.93
N LEU A 759 13.84 16.14 35.55
CA LEU A 759 14.29 16.38 34.19
C LEU A 759 13.64 15.40 33.21
N ARG A 760 13.56 14.12 33.56
CA ARG A 760 12.86 13.10 32.77
C ARG A 760 11.37 13.43 32.62
N LEU A 761 10.69 13.86 33.68
CA LEU A 761 9.29 14.30 33.59
C LEU A 761 9.14 15.51 32.65
N ALA A 762 10.00 16.51 32.74
CA ALA A 762 9.99 17.65 31.81
C ALA A 762 10.22 17.22 30.36
N ALA A 763 11.08 16.24 30.13
CA ALA A 763 11.29 15.64 28.81
C ALA A 763 10.07 14.84 28.30
N GLN A 764 9.39 14.07 29.16
CA GLN A 764 8.15 13.38 28.81
C GLN A 764 7.06 14.39 28.42
N ILE A 765 6.91 15.47 29.18
CA ILE A 765 6.02 16.59 28.84
C ILE A 765 6.40 17.20 27.49
N HIS A 766 7.70 17.39 27.23
CA HIS A 766 8.17 17.92 25.96
C HIS A 766 7.70 17.07 24.77
N PHE A 767 7.88 15.75 24.83
CA PHE A 767 7.42 14.86 23.75
C PHE A 767 5.90 14.67 23.70
N ALA A 768 5.20 14.78 24.82
CA ALA A 768 3.73 14.79 24.82
C ALA A 768 3.16 16.04 24.13
N MET A 769 3.81 17.21 24.31
CA MET A 769 3.41 18.46 23.66
C MET A 769 3.99 18.63 22.25
N ASN A 770 5.05 17.90 21.92
CA ASN A 770 5.74 17.90 20.63
C ASN A 770 5.92 16.44 20.16
N PRO A 771 4.83 15.78 19.73
CA PRO A 771 4.85 14.35 19.44
C PRO A 771 5.81 14.03 18.29
N ILE A 772 6.61 12.98 18.51
CA ILE A 772 7.43 12.37 17.46
C ILE A 772 6.58 11.49 16.55
N ARG A 773 7.04 11.31 15.32
CA ARG A 773 6.41 10.45 14.31
C ARG A 773 6.60 8.98 14.66
N GLN A 774 5.78 8.44 15.57
CA GLN A 774 5.89 7.04 16.02
C GLN A 774 5.68 6.02 14.90
N ASP A 775 4.98 6.41 13.84
CA ASP A 775 4.76 5.62 12.64
C ASP A 775 6.01 5.48 11.75
N LEU A 776 7.10 6.19 12.07
CA LEU A 776 8.43 6.06 11.45
C LEU A 776 9.41 5.20 12.29
N PHE A 777 8.95 4.38 13.22
CA PHE A 777 9.81 3.55 14.08
C PHE A 777 9.45 2.05 14.07
#